data_AF-A0A1I4MCH5-F1
#
_entry.id   AF-A0A1I4MCH5-F1
#
_cell.length_a   1.000
_cell.length_b   1.000
_cell.length_c   1.000
_cell.angle_alpha   90.00
_cell.angle_beta   90.00
_cell.angle_gamma   90.00
#
_symmetry.space_group_name_H-M   'P 1'
#
loop_
_entity.id
_entity.type
_entity.pdbx_description
1 polymer ?
#
loop_
_entity_poly.entity_id
_entity_poly.type
_entity_poly.pdbx_seq_one_letter_code
_entity_poly.pdbx_strand_id
1 'polypeptide(L)'
;MNAKASPVSEARSASSDRTEPIVTVGPEGKTLLANEEKTIIGPGIQLISFERFDARGWLNGKVMTVDLSNDAVSADLLYPGEVTEASPLSEMAKQDGAVGGVNGDFFDINRTNSPLGTMIQDSELIKGPQGSHTLSAGVNKEGVGEITDIFLEGIVQLPDGDVPLEALNQSSIPENGMGFYTSLWGEESRPDGGSSVYEVTVQDGVVVEVSDRIGQNQIDENSYVLVGREDGANLLKSLVIGDEVSVSYAPKVDGDTLMEFAVGGNVKLMENGEITENLDDSTAAPRTAVGFSEDGKTMILALVDGRQMASRGMTYQELAQLMKENGARQALNIDGGGSSTMVARPPGSEDAEVVNNPSDGSERAVPNGIGIFAEEGSGKLTNFAVETVSESEFSNRVFPDLSRSFIGQGHDENYSPVDVEGIRWQALPGNVGSFDKNGVFYANKSGKAVAEAQIKSAKGTSEITVLGKLDRIETTKSYLGTEMGREEKFSVIGYDKDGYSAPIEARDIRISYDESVINVEELEDGTFTVEPLQDGQSTTLSVKVQEKETLLPVTIGLTTENISDFETGAGWTATKYPSNVDASMEVVTGRNGNGMQLSYDFSSTTATRAAYLQASPKLELPGDVQKIGMWVHGDGNGAWLRTVIEDASGTNYTLTLASQVNWTGWKYVETSLPEGIQYPVKLWRIYPVETNSNEQYTGRLIIDDLTVEVPPSIEIPEPVEVEEDPLILQNTKISDDRWKFAVLSDSQFVAKNPNSSQVKMAREALQQIVAENPDFLVINGDLVDTAWEEDFAFAKQVLEEEVGDEFPIYYTPGNHEIVGSGNLDNFLAVFEENRYSFDHQGTRFILLDSSTGSFRTSDFDQMIELKESLNDAATDSSINNVVVFGHHPTRDPLPTNNSQLSDRKEAELIENWLTDFRQMSEGKGAIYISGHAHVANLERVEGVPYMVVGSAGKAPYGSPESGGFYAWNLFGVDPTPVPDKAAGPEQAADNSKVKGSEWIRAEVRPLLESVILDAPKEMKVGDIVKLRAIGHQQGELEFPLHYPASVMWGASEDVFVGKGSKLEKAKKSGKYVAIFDTGTKELKAIATGEISIKVTSNNMESVEKITIK
;
A
#
# COMPACT_ATOMS: atom_id res chain seq x y z
N MET A 1 2.59 -1.55 -63.37
CA MET A 1 3.91 -2.02 -62.91
C MET A 1 4.00 -1.64 -61.45
N ASN A 2 3.78 -2.65 -60.61
CA ASN A 2 3.64 -2.54 -59.17
C ASN A 2 5.04 -2.64 -58.54
N ALA A 3 5.42 -1.66 -57.72
CA ALA A 3 6.49 -1.81 -56.75
C ALA A 3 5.84 -1.83 -55.36
N LYS A 4 5.93 -2.99 -54.72
CA LYS A 4 5.37 -3.30 -53.39
C LYS A 4 6.00 -2.42 -52.32
N ALA A 5 5.15 -1.87 -51.45
CA ALA A 5 5.57 -1.30 -50.17
C ALA A 5 6.15 -2.40 -49.27
N SER A 6 7.16 -2.02 -48.47
CA SER A 6 7.88 -2.88 -47.53
C SER A 6 7.07 -3.02 -46.22
N PRO A 7 6.99 -4.20 -45.56
CA PRO A 7 6.17 -4.41 -44.36
C PRO A 7 6.74 -3.82 -43.05
N VAL A 8 7.76 -2.97 -43.12
CA VAL A 8 8.57 -2.56 -41.95
C VAL A 8 8.02 -1.27 -41.28
N SER A 9 6.84 -0.80 -41.67
CA SER A 9 6.24 0.44 -41.13
C SER A 9 5.19 0.24 -40.02
N GLU A 10 4.87 -1.00 -39.62
CA GLU A 10 3.83 -1.26 -38.59
C GLU A 10 4.37 -1.49 -37.17
N ALA A 11 5.68 -1.46 -36.94
CA ALA A 11 6.27 -1.54 -35.59
C ALA A 11 6.68 -0.16 -35.01
N ARG A 12 6.10 0.93 -35.51
CA ARG A 12 6.26 2.28 -34.95
C ARG A 12 4.91 2.89 -34.62
N SER A 13 4.37 2.47 -33.49
CA SER A 13 3.68 3.34 -32.54
C SER A 13 3.47 2.56 -31.25
N ALA A 14 4.37 2.73 -30.28
CA ALA A 14 3.87 2.76 -28.91
C ALA A 14 2.74 3.79 -28.90
N SER A 15 1.57 3.34 -28.47
CA SER A 15 0.30 4.05 -28.54
C SER A 15 0.47 5.53 -28.18
N SER A 16 0.30 6.39 -29.18
CA SER A 16 0.01 7.81 -28.95
C SER A 16 -1.50 8.08 -29.09
N ASP A 17 -2.32 7.02 -29.09
CA ASP A 17 -3.74 7.14 -28.79
C ASP A 17 -3.87 7.06 -27.26
N ARG A 18 -3.57 8.18 -26.60
CA ARG A 18 -3.69 8.37 -25.15
C ARG A 18 -5.13 8.72 -24.76
N THR A 19 -6.11 8.03 -25.35
CA THR A 19 -7.45 8.02 -24.76
C THR A 19 -7.40 6.99 -23.65
N GLU A 20 -7.48 7.46 -22.40
CA GLU A 20 -7.67 6.57 -21.25
C GLU A 20 -8.85 5.62 -21.56
N PRO A 21 -8.74 4.32 -21.23
CA PRO A 21 -9.83 3.39 -21.47
C PRO A 21 -11.09 3.88 -20.74
N ILE A 22 -12.24 3.80 -21.42
CA ILE A 22 -13.52 4.17 -20.81
C ILE A 22 -13.86 3.09 -19.78
N VAL A 23 -13.67 3.40 -18.50
CA VAL A 23 -14.06 2.53 -17.40
C VAL A 23 -15.54 2.75 -17.11
N THR A 24 -16.33 1.68 -17.19
CA THR A 24 -17.80 1.73 -16.98
C THR A 24 -18.25 1.04 -15.69
N VAL A 25 -17.34 0.30 -15.06
CA VAL A 25 -17.56 -0.43 -13.79
C VAL A 25 -17.47 0.54 -12.62
N GLY A 26 -18.35 0.40 -11.63
CA GLY A 26 -18.33 1.17 -10.37
C GLY A 26 -19.54 2.12 -10.21
N PRO A 27 -19.66 2.81 -9.06
CA PRO A 27 -20.80 3.68 -8.76
C PRO A 27 -20.98 4.76 -9.83
N GLU A 28 -22.10 4.74 -10.55
CA GLU A 28 -22.41 5.71 -11.63
C GLU A 28 -21.35 5.82 -12.75
N GLY A 29 -20.47 4.82 -12.90
CA GLY A 29 -19.36 4.87 -13.87
C GLY A 29 -18.17 5.75 -13.45
N LYS A 30 -18.07 6.12 -12.17
CA LYS A 30 -17.00 6.95 -11.60
C LYS A 30 -15.90 6.07 -11.02
N THR A 31 -14.98 5.64 -11.87
CA THR A 31 -13.84 4.79 -11.47
C THR A 31 -12.57 5.25 -12.17
N LEU A 32 -11.51 5.37 -11.39
CA LEU A 32 -10.18 5.76 -11.84
C LEU A 32 -9.37 4.50 -12.14
N LEU A 33 -8.68 4.51 -13.28
CA LEU A 33 -7.66 3.51 -13.58
C LEU A 33 -6.34 3.94 -12.95
N ALA A 34 -5.85 3.19 -11.97
CA ALA A 34 -4.56 3.44 -11.34
C ALA A 34 -3.43 2.77 -12.12
N ASN A 35 -3.62 1.51 -12.54
CA ASN A 35 -2.65 0.77 -13.33
C ASN A 35 -3.34 -0.22 -14.29
N GLU A 36 -2.76 -0.44 -15.47
CA GLU A 36 -3.16 -1.47 -16.42
C GLU A 36 -1.95 -2.02 -17.17
N GLU A 37 -1.81 -3.34 -17.19
CA GLU A 37 -0.77 -4.05 -17.93
C GLU A 37 -1.41 -5.07 -18.87
N LYS A 38 -0.86 -5.20 -20.09
CA LYS A 38 -1.31 -6.15 -21.10
C LYS A 38 -0.19 -7.08 -21.50
N THR A 39 -0.43 -8.38 -21.35
CA THR A 39 0.54 -9.42 -21.64
C THR A 39 -0.07 -10.40 -22.64
N ILE A 40 0.65 -10.70 -23.72
CA ILE A 40 0.29 -11.78 -24.63
C ILE A 40 0.96 -13.05 -24.12
N ILE A 41 0.17 -14.06 -23.74
CA ILE A 41 0.66 -15.30 -23.13
C ILE A 41 0.62 -16.49 -24.11
N GLY A 42 0.00 -16.31 -25.28
CA GLY A 42 -0.12 -17.30 -26.33
C GLY A 42 -0.76 -16.73 -27.59
N PRO A 43 -0.83 -17.50 -28.69
CA PRO A 43 -1.36 -17.02 -29.96
C PRO A 43 -2.87 -16.73 -29.84
N GLY A 44 -3.27 -15.46 -29.88
CA GLY A 44 -4.68 -15.08 -29.68
C GLY A 44 -5.13 -15.13 -28.21
N ILE A 45 -4.20 -15.16 -27.26
CA ILE A 45 -4.48 -15.16 -25.82
C ILE A 45 -3.82 -13.93 -25.17
N GLN A 46 -4.64 -13.04 -24.61
CA GLN A 46 -4.20 -11.82 -23.95
C GLN A 46 -4.69 -11.78 -22.51
N LEU A 47 -3.79 -11.50 -21.58
CA LEU A 47 -4.06 -11.20 -20.19
C LEU A 47 -3.99 -9.68 -19.96
N ILE A 48 -5.00 -9.13 -19.30
CA ILE A 48 -5.03 -7.76 -18.82
C ILE A 48 -5.03 -7.80 -17.29
N SER A 49 -4.02 -7.19 -16.69
CA SER A 49 -3.96 -6.91 -15.25
C SER A 49 -4.40 -5.48 -15.00
N PHE A 50 -5.35 -5.25 -14.09
CA PHE A 50 -5.79 -3.90 -13.76
C PHE A 50 -5.85 -3.65 -12.25
N GLU A 51 -5.62 -2.39 -11.90
CA GLU A 51 -5.91 -1.80 -10.61
C GLU A 51 -6.78 -0.56 -10.81
N ARG A 52 -7.92 -0.54 -10.15
CA ARG A 52 -8.94 0.51 -10.24
C ARG A 52 -9.28 1.04 -8.85
N PHE A 53 -9.73 2.29 -8.81
CA PHE A 53 -10.09 2.98 -7.58
C PHE A 53 -11.42 3.72 -7.78
N ASP A 54 -12.38 3.49 -6.88
CA ASP A 54 -13.69 4.14 -6.90
C ASP A 54 -14.11 4.62 -5.51
N ALA A 55 -15.28 5.27 -5.40
CA ALA A 55 -15.82 5.74 -4.12
C ALA A 55 -15.99 4.62 -3.06
N ARG A 56 -16.22 3.37 -3.49
CA ARG A 56 -16.35 2.19 -2.61
C ARG A 56 -14.97 1.61 -2.23
N GLY A 57 -13.90 1.87 -2.97
CA GLY A 57 -12.51 1.53 -2.62
C GLY A 57 -11.71 0.94 -3.79
N TRP A 58 -10.60 0.27 -3.46
CA TRP A 58 -9.69 -0.36 -4.43
C TRP A 58 -10.25 -1.65 -5.03
N LEU A 59 -9.89 -1.91 -6.29
CA LEU A 59 -10.27 -3.08 -7.06
C LEU A 59 -9.07 -3.58 -7.88
N ASN A 60 -8.63 -4.80 -7.60
CA ASN A 60 -7.55 -5.46 -8.35
C ASN A 60 -8.14 -6.68 -9.08
N GLY A 61 -7.81 -6.83 -10.36
CA GLY A 61 -8.35 -7.93 -11.15
C GLY A 61 -7.54 -8.25 -12.39
N LYS A 62 -8.00 -9.32 -13.04
CA LYS A 62 -7.41 -9.91 -14.24
C LYS A 62 -8.52 -10.22 -15.25
N VAL A 63 -8.29 -9.94 -16.52
CA VAL A 63 -9.15 -10.37 -17.62
C VAL A 63 -8.31 -11.08 -18.67
N MET A 64 -8.62 -12.34 -18.95
CA MET A 64 -8.03 -13.10 -20.05
C MET A 64 -9.02 -13.16 -21.21
N THR A 65 -8.58 -12.77 -22.39
CA THR A 65 -9.33 -12.91 -23.64
C THR A 65 -8.67 -13.97 -24.51
N VAL A 66 -9.49 -14.87 -25.05
CA VAL A 66 -9.06 -16.07 -25.77
C VAL A 66 -9.80 -16.14 -27.11
N ASP A 67 -9.07 -16.12 -28.22
CA ASP A 67 -9.60 -16.28 -29.56
C ASP A 67 -9.81 -17.76 -29.91
N LEU A 68 -11.05 -18.24 -29.75
CA LEU A 68 -11.48 -19.61 -30.09
C LEU A 68 -11.62 -19.83 -31.61
N SER A 69 -11.46 -18.80 -32.46
CA SER A 69 -11.37 -18.97 -33.91
C SER A 69 -9.98 -19.35 -34.39
N ASN A 70 -8.98 -19.25 -33.50
CA ASN A 70 -7.62 -19.69 -33.78
C ASN A 70 -7.50 -21.20 -33.56
N ASP A 71 -7.25 -21.94 -34.63
CA ASP A 71 -7.09 -23.41 -34.59
C ASP A 71 -5.97 -23.88 -33.65
N ALA A 72 -5.03 -22.99 -33.30
CA ALA A 72 -3.93 -23.29 -32.37
C ALA A 72 -4.33 -23.12 -30.89
N VAL A 73 -5.58 -22.78 -30.58
CA VAL A 73 -6.07 -22.52 -29.22
C VAL A 73 -7.31 -23.37 -28.93
N SER A 74 -7.33 -23.98 -27.75
CA SER A 74 -8.50 -24.65 -27.23
C SER A 74 -8.72 -24.31 -25.76
N ALA A 75 -9.92 -24.62 -25.27
CA ALA A 75 -10.23 -24.59 -23.84
C ALA A 75 -10.81 -25.96 -23.47
N ASP A 76 -10.50 -26.43 -22.26
CA ASP A 76 -10.99 -27.71 -21.73
C ASP A 76 -11.13 -27.66 -20.20
N LEU A 77 -11.75 -28.70 -19.64
CA LEU A 77 -11.91 -28.90 -18.20
C LEU A 77 -10.59 -29.30 -17.55
N LEU A 78 -10.19 -28.58 -16.51
CA LEU A 78 -9.14 -29.01 -15.58
C LEU A 78 -9.80 -29.66 -14.36
N TYR A 79 -9.36 -30.85 -13.96
CA TYR A 79 -9.76 -31.49 -12.70
C TYR A 79 -8.75 -32.57 -12.29
N PRO A 80 -8.69 -33.00 -11.02
CA PRO A 80 -7.66 -33.94 -10.54
C PRO A 80 -7.75 -35.38 -11.08
N GLY A 81 -8.78 -35.71 -11.86
CA GLY A 81 -9.08 -37.07 -12.36
C GLY A 81 -10.25 -37.75 -11.64
N GLU A 82 -10.51 -37.39 -10.38
CA GLU A 82 -11.67 -37.85 -9.61
C GLU A 82 -12.59 -36.68 -9.21
N VAL A 83 -13.90 -36.93 -9.20
CA VAL A 83 -14.95 -35.94 -8.93
C VAL A 83 -14.92 -35.45 -7.48
N THR A 84 -14.44 -36.25 -6.53
CA THR A 84 -14.37 -35.88 -5.10
C THR A 84 -12.98 -35.44 -4.63
N GLU A 85 -12.04 -35.30 -5.57
CA GLU A 85 -10.73 -34.73 -5.28
C GLU A 85 -10.70 -33.22 -5.56
N ALA A 86 -9.76 -32.53 -4.91
CA ALA A 86 -9.49 -31.11 -5.14
C ALA A 86 -7.99 -30.87 -5.13
N SER A 87 -7.51 -30.05 -6.05
CA SER A 87 -6.10 -29.67 -6.19
C SER A 87 -6.00 -28.17 -6.47
N PRO A 88 -4.89 -27.49 -6.11
CA PRO A 88 -4.65 -26.14 -6.59
C PRO A 88 -4.77 -26.07 -8.13
N LEU A 89 -5.34 -24.97 -8.65
CA LEU A 89 -5.50 -24.75 -10.08
C LEU A 89 -4.14 -24.73 -10.79
N SER A 90 -3.13 -24.14 -10.16
CA SER A 90 -1.75 -24.11 -10.67
C SER A 90 -1.19 -25.51 -10.93
N GLU A 91 -1.42 -26.45 -10.02
CA GLU A 91 -0.98 -27.84 -10.16
C GLU A 91 -1.74 -28.56 -11.28
N MET A 92 -3.07 -28.36 -11.39
CA MET A 92 -3.86 -28.94 -12.48
C MET A 92 -3.42 -28.38 -13.85
N ALA A 93 -3.24 -27.06 -13.95
CA ALA A 93 -2.80 -26.41 -15.16
C ALA A 93 -1.41 -26.90 -15.60
N LYS A 94 -0.49 -27.07 -14.64
CA LYS A 94 0.84 -27.61 -14.89
C LYS A 94 0.80 -29.07 -15.35
N GLN A 95 -0.01 -29.90 -14.68
CA GLN A 95 -0.14 -31.32 -15.02
C GLN A 95 -0.65 -31.52 -16.45
N ASP A 96 -1.61 -30.71 -16.88
CA ASP A 96 -2.26 -30.84 -18.19
C ASP A 96 -1.59 -29.99 -19.29
N GLY A 97 -0.65 -29.11 -18.92
CA GLY A 97 0.06 -28.24 -19.86
C GLY A 97 -0.75 -27.03 -20.34
N ALA A 98 -1.68 -26.54 -19.51
CA ALA A 98 -2.44 -25.33 -19.80
C ALA A 98 -1.54 -24.09 -19.75
N VAL A 99 -1.71 -23.19 -20.72
CA VAL A 99 -0.97 -21.90 -20.79
C VAL A 99 -1.65 -20.80 -19.98
N GLY A 100 -2.88 -21.04 -19.51
CA GLY A 100 -3.62 -20.18 -18.61
C GLY A 100 -4.92 -20.82 -18.19
N GLY A 101 -5.64 -20.22 -17.25
CA GLY A 101 -6.91 -20.77 -16.79
C GLY A 101 -7.47 -20.07 -15.55
N VAL A 102 -8.68 -20.46 -15.16
CA VAL A 102 -9.35 -20.00 -13.94
C VAL A 102 -10.00 -21.17 -13.20
N ASN A 103 -10.25 -20.98 -11.90
CA ASN A 103 -11.05 -21.93 -11.12
C ASN A 103 -12.44 -22.12 -11.71
N GLY A 104 -13.08 -23.24 -11.40
CA GLY A 104 -14.36 -23.64 -11.98
C GLY A 104 -15.54 -23.46 -11.02
N ASP A 105 -16.31 -24.53 -10.90
CA ASP A 105 -17.65 -24.60 -10.35
C ASP A 105 -17.70 -24.50 -8.82
N PHE A 106 -18.90 -24.19 -8.30
CA PHE A 106 -19.22 -24.33 -6.89
C PHE A 106 -19.15 -25.80 -6.49
N PHE A 107 -18.85 -26.08 -5.23
CA PHE A 107 -18.66 -27.45 -4.79
C PHE A 107 -19.02 -27.68 -3.31
N ASP A 108 -19.22 -28.94 -2.95
CA ASP A 108 -19.50 -29.39 -1.59
C ASP A 108 -18.23 -29.40 -0.71
N ILE A 109 -17.74 -28.19 -0.44
CA ILE A 109 -16.48 -27.89 0.27
C ILE A 109 -16.41 -28.47 1.68
N ASN A 110 -17.54 -28.82 2.30
CA ASN A 110 -17.59 -29.27 3.69
C ASN A 110 -17.65 -30.79 3.85
N ARG A 111 -17.74 -31.56 2.75
CA ARG A 111 -17.88 -33.01 2.82
C ARG A 111 -17.15 -33.75 1.70
N THR A 112 -17.53 -33.56 0.44
CA THR A 112 -17.09 -34.44 -0.65
C THR A 112 -16.15 -33.79 -1.65
N ASN A 113 -15.97 -32.47 -1.59
CA ASN A 113 -15.36 -31.67 -2.66
C ASN A 113 -16.05 -31.75 -4.03
N SER A 114 -17.11 -32.55 -4.20
CA SER A 114 -17.75 -32.72 -5.49
C SER A 114 -18.34 -31.40 -6.01
N PRO A 115 -18.10 -31.04 -7.28
CA PRO A 115 -18.76 -29.90 -7.92
C PRO A 115 -20.29 -29.98 -7.81
N LEU A 116 -20.99 -28.88 -8.01
CA LEU A 116 -22.45 -28.85 -7.95
C LEU A 116 -23.09 -28.94 -9.32
N GLY A 117 -22.52 -28.31 -10.33
CA GLY A 117 -22.98 -28.33 -11.71
C GLY A 117 -22.42 -29.47 -12.56
N THR A 118 -22.58 -29.29 -13.86
CA THR A 118 -22.17 -30.25 -14.89
C THR A 118 -20.66 -30.23 -15.11
N MET A 119 -20.10 -31.41 -15.36
CA MET A 119 -18.75 -31.56 -15.92
C MET A 119 -18.83 -32.36 -17.21
N ILE A 120 -18.39 -31.76 -18.30
CA ILE A 120 -18.18 -32.43 -19.59
C ILE A 120 -16.72 -32.24 -19.97
N GLN A 121 -16.06 -33.31 -20.40
CA GLN A 121 -14.73 -33.31 -21.00
C GLN A 121 -14.73 -34.32 -22.16
N ASP A 122 -14.04 -34.01 -23.27
CA ASP A 122 -14.02 -34.85 -24.48
C ASP A 122 -15.43 -35.26 -24.97
N SER A 123 -16.42 -34.38 -24.78
CA SER A 123 -17.86 -34.62 -25.03
C SER A 123 -18.54 -35.68 -24.15
N GLU A 124 -17.84 -36.24 -23.18
CA GLU A 124 -18.39 -37.21 -22.24
C GLU A 124 -18.90 -36.51 -20.98
N LEU A 125 -20.10 -36.88 -20.54
CA LEU A 125 -20.67 -36.36 -19.30
C LEU A 125 -20.01 -37.07 -18.12
N ILE A 126 -19.06 -36.41 -17.49
CA ILE A 126 -18.35 -36.90 -16.30
C ILE A 126 -19.27 -36.85 -15.08
N LYS A 127 -20.09 -35.80 -14.99
CA LYS A 127 -20.97 -35.53 -13.86
C LYS A 127 -22.21 -34.75 -14.28
N GLY A 128 -23.37 -35.18 -13.78
CA GLY A 128 -24.64 -34.47 -13.97
C GLY A 128 -24.87 -33.35 -12.94
N PRO A 129 -25.73 -32.36 -13.23
CA PRO A 129 -25.98 -31.21 -12.37
C PRO A 129 -26.77 -31.57 -11.10
N GLN A 130 -26.37 -30.99 -9.97
CA GLN A 130 -27.02 -31.14 -8.67
C GLN A 130 -28.17 -30.13 -8.51
N GLY A 131 -29.39 -30.64 -8.41
CA GLY A 131 -30.56 -29.78 -8.15
C GLY A 131 -30.76 -28.75 -9.25
N SER A 132 -30.65 -27.46 -8.92
CA SER A 132 -30.82 -26.34 -9.86
C SER A 132 -29.52 -25.85 -10.51
N HIS A 133 -28.37 -26.50 -10.26
CA HIS A 133 -27.08 -26.10 -10.84
C HIS A 133 -26.91 -26.58 -12.29
N THR A 134 -27.89 -26.29 -13.14
CA THR A 134 -27.91 -26.73 -14.55
C THR A 134 -27.18 -25.77 -15.48
N LEU A 135 -27.02 -24.51 -15.06
CA LEU A 135 -26.40 -23.47 -15.86
C LEU A 135 -24.89 -23.71 -15.98
N SER A 136 -24.42 -23.87 -17.21
CA SER A 136 -23.04 -24.23 -17.53
C SER A 136 -22.48 -23.31 -18.60
N ALA A 137 -21.16 -23.10 -18.56
CA ALA A 137 -20.40 -22.45 -19.61
C ALA A 137 -19.47 -23.49 -20.26
N GLY A 138 -19.36 -23.47 -21.58
CA GLY A 138 -18.56 -24.44 -22.30
C GLY A 138 -18.29 -24.03 -23.73
N VAL A 139 -17.54 -24.86 -24.45
CA VAL A 139 -17.27 -24.72 -25.88
C VAL A 139 -17.73 -25.98 -26.57
N ASN A 140 -18.45 -25.83 -27.68
CA ASN A 140 -18.91 -26.96 -28.50
C ASN A 140 -17.85 -27.43 -29.51
N LYS A 141 -18.14 -28.54 -30.20
CA LYS A 141 -17.23 -29.12 -31.21
C LYS A 141 -16.89 -28.20 -32.39
N GLU A 142 -17.70 -27.18 -32.62
CA GLU A 142 -17.47 -26.16 -33.64
C GLU A 142 -16.58 -25.00 -33.14
N GLY A 143 -16.05 -25.09 -31.92
CA GLY A 143 -15.24 -24.05 -31.28
C GLY A 143 -16.06 -22.79 -31.00
N VAL A 144 -17.35 -22.94 -30.68
CA VAL A 144 -18.24 -21.84 -30.30
C VAL A 144 -18.54 -21.97 -28.81
N GLY A 145 -18.19 -20.93 -28.07
CA GLY A 145 -18.49 -20.84 -26.65
C GLY A 145 -19.91 -20.34 -26.39
N GLU A 146 -20.60 -20.95 -25.42
CA GLU A 146 -21.96 -20.59 -25.05
C GLU A 146 -22.25 -20.85 -23.56
N ILE A 147 -23.26 -20.16 -23.03
CA ILE A 147 -23.83 -20.42 -21.70
C ILE A 147 -25.24 -20.99 -21.88
N THR A 148 -25.46 -22.19 -21.35
CA THR A 148 -26.73 -22.92 -21.49
C THR A 148 -27.03 -23.78 -20.27
N ASP A 149 -28.30 -24.12 -20.09
CA ASP A 149 -28.70 -25.17 -19.17
C ASP A 149 -28.37 -26.55 -19.75
N ILE A 150 -27.72 -27.39 -18.96
CA ILE A 150 -27.42 -28.78 -19.28
C ILE A 150 -28.09 -29.65 -18.21
N PHE A 151 -28.87 -30.64 -18.64
CA PHE A 151 -29.56 -31.60 -17.77
C PHE A 151 -28.99 -33.02 -17.97
N LEU A 152 -29.23 -33.90 -17.02
CA LEU A 152 -28.98 -35.33 -17.19
C LEU A 152 -30.20 -35.98 -17.86
N GLU A 153 -30.00 -36.67 -18.98
CA GLU A 153 -30.95 -37.63 -19.53
C GLU A 153 -30.36 -39.02 -19.42
N GLY A 154 -30.99 -39.90 -18.63
CA GLY A 154 -30.48 -41.25 -18.46
C GLY A 154 -31.55 -42.25 -18.06
N ILE A 155 -31.26 -43.52 -18.36
CA ILE A 155 -32.12 -44.68 -18.10
C ILE A 155 -31.25 -45.80 -17.54
N VAL A 156 -31.73 -46.44 -16.47
CA VAL A 156 -31.22 -47.69 -15.93
C VAL A 156 -32.17 -48.81 -16.37
N GLN A 157 -31.66 -49.78 -17.12
CA GLN A 157 -32.41 -50.95 -17.55
C GLN A 157 -32.26 -52.05 -16.49
N LEU A 158 -33.33 -52.29 -15.72
CA LEU A 158 -33.42 -53.37 -14.75
C LEU A 158 -34.18 -54.57 -15.37
N PRO A 159 -34.05 -55.78 -14.82
CA PRO A 159 -34.80 -56.95 -15.28
C PRO A 159 -36.33 -56.75 -15.29
N ASP A 160 -36.84 -55.94 -14.36
CA ASP A 160 -38.28 -55.65 -14.19
C ASP A 160 -38.76 -54.43 -14.99
N GLY A 161 -37.87 -53.73 -15.70
CA GLY A 161 -38.18 -52.59 -16.56
C GLY A 161 -37.20 -51.43 -16.46
N ASP A 162 -37.41 -50.43 -17.32
CA ASP A 162 -36.59 -49.23 -17.40
C ASP A 162 -36.97 -48.22 -16.30
N VAL A 163 -35.95 -47.65 -15.65
CA VAL A 163 -36.09 -46.64 -14.59
C VAL A 163 -35.32 -45.40 -15.00
N PRO A 164 -35.83 -44.18 -14.77
CA PRO A 164 -35.05 -42.96 -14.97
C PRO A 164 -33.78 -42.95 -14.10
N LEU A 165 -32.71 -42.37 -14.63
CA LEU A 165 -31.50 -42.05 -13.86
C LEU A 165 -31.57 -40.58 -13.42
N GLU A 166 -31.57 -40.32 -12.12
CA GLU A 166 -31.69 -38.94 -11.60
C GLU A 166 -30.38 -38.30 -11.14
N ALA A 167 -29.32 -39.08 -10.91
CA ALA A 167 -28.02 -38.55 -10.50
C ALA A 167 -26.86 -39.32 -11.12
N LEU A 168 -25.84 -38.61 -11.58
CA LEU A 168 -24.57 -39.15 -12.09
C LEU A 168 -23.42 -38.46 -11.35
N ASN A 169 -22.65 -39.22 -10.56
CA ASN A 169 -21.51 -38.73 -9.77
C ASN A 169 -21.87 -37.47 -8.93
N GLN A 170 -22.99 -37.52 -8.21
CA GLN A 170 -23.50 -36.40 -7.42
C GLN A 170 -23.33 -36.62 -5.91
N SER A 171 -23.09 -35.53 -5.16
CA SER A 171 -22.98 -35.53 -3.70
C SER A 171 -24.31 -35.68 -2.98
N SER A 172 -25.44 -35.64 -3.69
CA SER A 172 -26.74 -36.04 -3.18
C SER A 172 -27.65 -36.62 -4.27
N ILE A 173 -28.57 -37.50 -3.85
CA ILE A 173 -29.55 -38.15 -4.72
C ILE A 173 -30.94 -37.57 -4.41
N PRO A 174 -31.73 -37.19 -5.43
CA PRO A 174 -33.10 -36.71 -5.25
C PRO A 174 -33.98 -37.69 -4.45
N GLU A 175 -35.01 -37.16 -3.78
CA GLU A 175 -36.00 -37.98 -3.05
C GLU A 175 -36.62 -39.02 -3.98
N ASN A 176 -36.74 -40.27 -3.53
CA ASN A 176 -37.20 -41.42 -4.31
C ASN A 176 -36.34 -41.83 -5.53
N GLY A 177 -35.20 -41.17 -5.77
CA GLY A 177 -34.38 -41.38 -6.97
C GLY A 177 -33.27 -42.43 -6.85
N MET A 178 -32.53 -42.58 -7.94
CA MET A 178 -31.37 -43.45 -8.11
C MET A 178 -30.17 -42.65 -8.65
N GLY A 179 -29.03 -42.82 -7.98
CA GLY A 179 -27.73 -42.31 -8.41
C GLY A 179 -26.87 -43.40 -9.03
N PHE A 180 -26.07 -43.00 -10.02
CA PHE A 180 -25.08 -43.82 -10.71
C PHE A 180 -23.69 -43.23 -10.48
N TYR A 181 -22.79 -44.07 -9.98
CA TYR A 181 -21.42 -43.71 -9.60
C TYR A 181 -20.43 -44.54 -10.42
N THR A 182 -19.50 -43.87 -11.08
CA THR A 182 -18.46 -44.49 -11.91
C THR A 182 -17.13 -44.55 -11.16
N SER A 183 -16.10 -45.11 -11.80
CA SER A 183 -14.71 -45.03 -11.32
C SER A 183 -14.23 -43.60 -11.06
N LEU A 184 -14.82 -42.61 -11.73
CA LEU A 184 -14.50 -41.19 -11.56
C LEU A 184 -15.06 -40.59 -10.28
N TRP A 185 -15.89 -41.29 -9.49
CA TRP A 185 -16.41 -40.74 -8.23
C TRP A 185 -15.28 -40.45 -7.23
N GLY A 186 -14.33 -41.38 -7.09
CA GLY A 186 -13.24 -41.34 -6.11
C GLY A 186 -13.51 -42.12 -4.83
N GLU A 187 -12.66 -41.90 -3.81
CA GLU A 187 -12.68 -42.67 -2.55
C GLU A 187 -13.74 -42.20 -1.53
N GLU A 188 -14.40 -41.08 -1.76
CA GLU A 188 -15.37 -40.52 -0.81
C GLU A 188 -16.64 -41.36 -0.67
N SER A 189 -17.27 -41.25 0.49
CA SER A 189 -18.53 -41.96 0.74
C SER A 189 -19.64 -41.43 -0.17
N ARG A 190 -20.29 -42.34 -0.90
CA ARG A 190 -21.46 -42.01 -1.72
C ARG A 190 -22.62 -41.51 -0.84
N PRO A 191 -23.61 -40.79 -1.40
CA PRO A 191 -24.68 -40.21 -0.61
C PRO A 191 -25.56 -41.26 0.06
N ASP A 192 -25.69 -41.12 1.38
CA ASP A 192 -26.48 -41.98 2.26
C ASP A 192 -27.73 -41.29 2.82
N GLY A 193 -28.04 -40.08 2.31
CA GLY A 193 -29.17 -39.27 2.75
C GLY A 193 -30.50 -39.90 2.38
N GLY A 194 -31.38 -40.12 3.37
CA GLY A 194 -32.74 -40.61 3.16
C GLY A 194 -33.25 -41.49 4.29
N SER A 195 -34.52 -41.87 4.24
CA SER A 195 -35.12 -42.79 5.23
C SER A 195 -34.79 -44.27 4.95
N SER A 196 -34.44 -44.60 3.71
CA SER A 196 -33.97 -45.93 3.27
C SER A 196 -33.01 -45.74 2.09
N VAL A 197 -31.91 -46.50 2.09
CA VAL A 197 -30.92 -46.52 1.00
C VAL A 197 -30.55 -47.97 0.65
N TYR A 198 -30.08 -48.20 -0.57
CA TYR A 198 -29.58 -49.51 -1.01
C TYR A 198 -28.52 -49.32 -2.11
N GLU A 199 -27.45 -50.10 -2.06
CA GLU A 199 -26.32 -50.03 -2.98
C GLU A 199 -26.20 -51.33 -3.78
N VAL A 200 -25.92 -51.22 -5.09
CA VAL A 200 -25.71 -52.35 -6.00
C VAL A 200 -24.48 -52.09 -6.84
N THR A 201 -23.50 -53.00 -6.78
CA THR A 201 -22.30 -52.97 -7.61
C THR A 201 -22.51 -53.86 -8.83
N VAL A 202 -22.27 -53.29 -10.01
CA VAL A 202 -22.38 -53.98 -11.29
C VAL A 202 -21.00 -54.00 -11.95
N GLN A 203 -20.55 -55.17 -12.39
CA GLN A 203 -19.28 -55.36 -13.08
C GLN A 203 -19.56 -56.04 -14.43
N ASP A 204 -19.02 -55.49 -15.52
CA ASP A 204 -19.24 -55.97 -16.89
C ASP A 204 -20.75 -56.18 -17.24
N GLY A 205 -21.62 -55.32 -16.70
CA GLY A 205 -23.08 -55.36 -16.91
C GLY A 205 -23.85 -56.36 -16.05
N VAL A 206 -23.19 -57.00 -15.08
CA VAL A 206 -23.80 -58.01 -14.19
C VAL A 206 -23.66 -57.62 -12.72
N VAL A 207 -24.72 -57.75 -11.93
CA VAL A 207 -24.71 -57.49 -10.49
C VAL A 207 -23.74 -58.45 -9.77
N VAL A 208 -22.74 -57.90 -9.07
CA VAL A 208 -21.75 -58.67 -8.30
C VAL A 208 -21.88 -58.50 -6.79
N GLU A 209 -22.45 -57.37 -6.34
CA GLU A 209 -22.65 -57.08 -4.92
C GLU A 209 -23.95 -56.27 -4.70
N VAL A 210 -24.61 -56.52 -3.56
CA VAL A 210 -25.79 -55.78 -3.10
C VAL A 210 -25.66 -55.52 -1.59
N SER A 211 -26.04 -54.31 -1.13
CA SER A 211 -25.82 -53.89 0.25
C SER A 211 -26.90 -52.93 0.76
N ASP A 212 -27.28 -53.07 2.04
CA ASP A 212 -28.13 -52.11 2.77
C ASP A 212 -27.33 -50.97 3.43
N ARG A 213 -26.01 -50.95 3.19
CA ARG A 213 -25.08 -49.91 3.63
C ARG A 213 -24.41 -49.30 2.41
N ILE A 214 -24.24 -47.98 2.45
CA ILE A 214 -23.49 -47.25 1.42
C ILE A 214 -22.00 -47.42 1.68
N GLY A 215 -21.28 -47.81 0.63
CA GLY A 215 -19.85 -48.03 0.70
C GLY A 215 -19.05 -46.74 0.59
N GLN A 216 -17.79 -46.85 0.98
CA GLN A 216 -16.75 -45.85 0.80
C GLN A 216 -15.54 -46.61 0.28
N ASN A 217 -15.40 -46.67 -1.04
CA ASN A 217 -14.31 -47.34 -1.76
C ASN A 217 -14.30 -46.82 -3.20
N GLN A 218 -13.11 -46.78 -3.79
CA GLN A 218 -12.91 -46.57 -5.23
C GLN A 218 -13.64 -47.64 -6.04
N ILE A 219 -14.13 -47.25 -7.21
CA ILE A 219 -14.88 -48.10 -8.13
C ILE A 219 -13.95 -48.48 -9.29
N ASP A 220 -13.82 -49.77 -9.59
CA ASP A 220 -12.99 -50.25 -10.70
C ASP A 220 -13.52 -49.74 -12.06
N GLU A 221 -12.65 -49.49 -13.04
CA GLU A 221 -13.04 -48.98 -14.38
C GLU A 221 -14.08 -49.84 -15.13
N ASN A 222 -14.09 -51.16 -14.89
CA ASN A 222 -15.06 -52.07 -15.50
C ASN A 222 -16.32 -52.27 -14.64
N SER A 223 -16.48 -51.46 -13.58
CA SER A 223 -17.56 -51.53 -12.62
C SER A 223 -18.25 -50.17 -12.44
N TYR A 224 -19.49 -50.21 -11.96
CA TYR A 224 -20.21 -49.03 -11.50
C TYR A 224 -21.10 -49.39 -10.32
N VAL A 225 -21.52 -48.36 -9.57
CA VAL A 225 -22.37 -48.51 -8.41
C VAL A 225 -23.67 -47.74 -8.61
N LEU A 226 -24.80 -48.42 -8.39
CA LEU A 226 -26.11 -47.79 -8.28
C LEU A 226 -26.46 -47.61 -6.80
N VAL A 227 -26.85 -46.40 -6.42
CA VAL A 227 -27.35 -46.09 -5.09
C VAL A 227 -28.80 -45.62 -5.20
N GLY A 228 -29.72 -46.34 -4.58
CA GLY A 228 -31.13 -46.00 -4.56
C GLY A 228 -31.52 -45.35 -3.24
N ARG A 229 -32.37 -44.33 -3.29
CA ARG A 229 -32.99 -43.68 -2.13
C ARG A 229 -34.50 -43.93 -2.11
N GLU A 230 -35.05 -44.29 -0.95
CA GLU A 230 -36.48 -44.55 -0.74
C GLU A 230 -37.08 -45.50 -1.79
N ASP A 231 -37.92 -45.02 -2.72
CA ASP A 231 -38.47 -45.87 -3.78
C ASP A 231 -37.38 -46.43 -4.71
N GLY A 232 -36.35 -45.64 -5.03
CA GLY A 232 -35.15 -46.12 -5.74
C GLY A 232 -34.43 -47.24 -4.99
N ALA A 233 -34.37 -47.15 -3.65
CA ALA A 233 -33.81 -48.22 -2.81
C ALA A 233 -34.68 -49.49 -2.88
N ASN A 234 -36.00 -49.34 -2.95
CA ASN A 234 -36.93 -50.47 -3.08
C ASN A 234 -36.83 -51.16 -4.44
N LEU A 235 -36.57 -50.39 -5.51
CA LEU A 235 -36.27 -50.94 -6.83
C LEU A 235 -34.96 -51.73 -6.83
N LEU A 236 -33.88 -51.19 -6.26
CA LEU A 236 -32.59 -51.91 -6.23
C LEU A 236 -32.62 -53.17 -5.34
N LYS A 237 -33.45 -53.21 -4.30
CA LYS A 237 -33.63 -54.40 -3.44
C LYS A 237 -34.20 -55.62 -4.18
N SER A 238 -34.79 -55.46 -5.37
CA SER A 238 -35.26 -56.60 -6.16
C SER A 238 -34.13 -57.31 -6.91
N LEU A 239 -32.96 -56.66 -7.07
CA LEU A 239 -31.81 -57.21 -7.77
C LEU A 239 -31.09 -58.26 -6.92
N VAL A 240 -30.60 -59.30 -7.60
CA VAL A 240 -29.75 -60.33 -7.02
C VAL A 240 -28.46 -60.47 -7.82
N ILE A 241 -27.43 -61.03 -7.18
CA ILE A 241 -26.15 -61.32 -7.83
C ILE A 241 -26.40 -62.21 -9.07
N GLY A 242 -25.91 -61.75 -10.22
CA GLY A 242 -26.08 -62.39 -11.52
C GLY A 242 -27.12 -61.74 -12.44
N ASP A 243 -27.90 -60.77 -11.96
CA ASP A 243 -28.84 -60.02 -12.81
C ASP A 243 -28.09 -59.10 -13.79
N GLU A 244 -28.60 -58.99 -15.02
CA GLU A 244 -28.09 -58.05 -16.03
C GLU A 244 -28.67 -56.66 -15.79
N VAL A 245 -27.81 -55.65 -15.73
CA VAL A 245 -28.16 -54.25 -15.60
C VAL A 245 -27.34 -53.46 -16.61
N SER A 246 -27.98 -52.50 -17.29
CA SER A 246 -27.25 -51.55 -18.13
C SER A 246 -27.74 -50.12 -17.88
N VAL A 247 -26.85 -49.16 -18.09
CA VAL A 247 -27.13 -47.73 -17.89
C VAL A 247 -26.77 -46.99 -19.16
N SER A 248 -27.67 -46.15 -19.65
CA SER A 248 -27.40 -45.22 -20.75
C SER A 248 -27.71 -43.81 -20.29
N TYR A 249 -26.78 -42.89 -20.47
CA TYR A 249 -26.95 -41.48 -20.12
C TYR A 249 -26.28 -40.56 -21.13
N ALA A 250 -26.75 -39.32 -21.20
CA ALA A 250 -26.21 -38.27 -22.04
C ALA A 250 -26.51 -36.89 -21.42
N PRO A 251 -25.72 -35.85 -21.73
CA PRO A 251 -26.12 -34.49 -21.45
C PRO A 251 -27.29 -34.11 -22.34
N LYS A 252 -28.27 -33.42 -21.77
CA LYS A 252 -29.41 -32.89 -22.49
C LYS A 252 -29.34 -31.37 -22.48
N VAL A 253 -29.20 -30.79 -23.66
CA VAL A 253 -29.12 -29.35 -23.91
C VAL A 253 -30.28 -28.94 -24.81
N ASP A 254 -30.72 -27.68 -24.74
CA ASP A 254 -31.71 -27.15 -25.67
C ASP A 254 -31.10 -27.01 -27.07
N GLY A 255 -31.39 -27.97 -27.96
CA GLY A 255 -30.87 -28.04 -29.33
C GLY A 255 -30.15 -29.35 -29.62
N ASP A 256 -29.43 -29.41 -30.75
CA ASP A 256 -28.59 -30.55 -31.13
C ASP A 256 -27.09 -30.26 -30.87
N THR A 257 -26.77 -29.26 -30.04
CA THR A 257 -25.37 -28.85 -29.78
C THR A 257 -24.67 -29.83 -28.85
N LEU A 258 -23.49 -30.29 -29.24
CA LEU A 258 -22.64 -31.16 -28.44
C LEU A 258 -21.46 -30.36 -27.88
N MET A 259 -21.43 -30.21 -26.56
CA MET A 259 -20.30 -29.58 -25.86
C MET A 259 -19.07 -30.47 -25.97
N GLU A 260 -17.92 -29.87 -26.29
CA GLU A 260 -16.62 -30.53 -26.16
C GLU A 260 -16.22 -30.58 -24.68
N PHE A 261 -16.36 -29.45 -23.99
CA PHE A 261 -16.27 -29.37 -22.54
C PHE A 261 -17.30 -28.40 -21.98
N ALA A 262 -17.65 -28.58 -20.71
CA ALA A 262 -18.51 -27.65 -19.98
C ALA A 262 -18.23 -27.71 -18.48
N VAL A 263 -18.31 -26.54 -17.84
CA VAL A 263 -18.19 -26.36 -16.38
C VAL A 263 -19.44 -25.69 -15.82
N GLY A 264 -19.87 -26.14 -14.65
CA GLY A 264 -20.99 -25.56 -13.92
C GLY A 264 -20.74 -24.14 -13.43
N GLY A 265 -21.82 -23.38 -13.31
CA GLY A 265 -21.84 -22.10 -12.61
C GLY A 265 -23.17 -21.89 -11.90
N ASN A 266 -23.47 -20.64 -11.52
CA ASN A 266 -24.68 -20.36 -10.74
C ASN A 266 -25.41 -19.09 -11.18
N VAL A 267 -24.75 -17.94 -11.13
CA VAL A 267 -25.42 -16.65 -11.38
C VAL A 267 -25.19 -16.20 -12.81
N LYS A 268 -26.26 -16.19 -13.61
CA LYS A 268 -26.26 -15.60 -14.96
C LYS A 268 -26.09 -14.09 -14.87
N LEU A 269 -24.94 -13.58 -15.29
CA LEU A 269 -24.61 -12.15 -15.21
C LEU A 269 -25.21 -11.35 -16.38
N MET A 270 -25.26 -11.96 -17.55
CA MET A 270 -25.66 -11.29 -18.78
C MET A 270 -26.16 -12.28 -19.83
N GLU A 271 -27.10 -11.82 -20.64
CA GLU A 271 -27.66 -12.55 -21.78
C GLU A 271 -28.00 -11.60 -22.93
N ASN A 272 -27.68 -11.97 -24.17
CA ASN A 272 -27.94 -11.18 -25.38
C ASN A 272 -27.39 -9.73 -25.29
N GLY A 273 -26.28 -9.53 -24.59
CA GLY A 273 -25.65 -8.22 -24.38
C GLY A 273 -26.29 -7.35 -23.29
N GLU A 274 -27.33 -7.85 -22.61
CA GLU A 274 -28.02 -7.16 -21.53
C GLU A 274 -27.69 -7.78 -20.17
N ILE A 275 -27.36 -6.93 -19.19
CA ILE A 275 -27.09 -7.35 -17.81
C ILE A 275 -28.40 -7.85 -17.20
N THR A 276 -28.34 -8.99 -16.49
CA THR A 276 -29.50 -9.56 -15.81
C THR A 276 -30.13 -8.57 -14.82
N GLU A 277 -31.46 -8.47 -14.80
CA GLU A 277 -32.15 -7.57 -13.87
C GLU A 277 -32.01 -8.06 -12.41
N ASN A 278 -31.91 -7.10 -11.47
CA ASN A 278 -31.86 -7.36 -10.03
C ASN A 278 -30.65 -8.19 -9.55
N LEU A 279 -29.50 -8.08 -10.22
CA LEU A 279 -28.25 -8.57 -9.65
C LEU A 279 -27.92 -7.83 -8.35
N ASP A 280 -27.30 -8.54 -7.40
CA ASP A 280 -26.85 -7.92 -6.16
C ASP A 280 -25.76 -6.88 -6.44
N ASP A 281 -25.99 -5.66 -5.95
CA ASP A 281 -25.04 -4.54 -5.98
C ASP A 281 -24.62 -4.09 -4.57
N SER A 282 -24.75 -4.96 -3.57
CA SER A 282 -24.40 -4.66 -2.18
C SER A 282 -23.26 -5.52 -1.63
N THR A 283 -23.15 -6.79 -2.05
CA THR A 283 -22.17 -7.73 -1.51
C THR A 283 -20.95 -7.85 -2.41
N ALA A 284 -19.89 -7.12 -2.05
CA ALA A 284 -18.58 -7.28 -2.68
C ALA A 284 -17.88 -8.55 -2.18
N ALA A 285 -17.29 -9.31 -3.10
CA ALA A 285 -16.48 -10.49 -2.79
C ALA A 285 -15.43 -10.71 -3.89
N PRO A 286 -14.40 -11.56 -3.67
CA PRO A 286 -13.61 -12.10 -4.78
C PRO A 286 -14.53 -12.86 -5.73
N ARG A 287 -14.36 -12.66 -7.04
CA ARG A 287 -15.24 -13.23 -8.07
C ARG A 287 -14.44 -13.81 -9.22
N THR A 288 -14.99 -14.86 -9.82
CA THR A 288 -14.54 -15.41 -11.11
C THR A 288 -15.74 -15.51 -12.04
N ALA A 289 -15.55 -15.16 -13.32
CA ALA A 289 -16.58 -15.27 -14.35
C ALA A 289 -16.00 -15.72 -15.69
N VAL A 290 -16.86 -16.37 -16.46
CA VAL A 290 -16.63 -16.74 -17.86
C VAL A 290 -17.72 -16.13 -18.73
N GLY A 291 -17.35 -15.67 -19.92
CA GLY A 291 -18.30 -15.11 -20.87
C GLY A 291 -17.82 -15.25 -22.30
N PHE A 292 -18.73 -14.99 -23.22
CA PHE A 292 -18.51 -15.16 -24.64
C PHE A 292 -19.01 -13.96 -25.41
N SER A 293 -18.28 -13.62 -26.48
CA SER A 293 -18.69 -12.66 -27.51
C SER A 293 -19.95 -13.09 -28.26
N GLU A 294 -20.50 -12.21 -29.10
CA GLU A 294 -21.78 -12.44 -29.80
C GLU A 294 -21.79 -13.68 -30.70
N ASP A 295 -20.66 -13.97 -31.35
CA ASP A 295 -20.49 -15.14 -32.22
C ASP A 295 -19.90 -16.36 -31.49
N GLY A 296 -19.64 -16.23 -30.17
CA GLY A 296 -19.01 -17.25 -29.35
C GLY A 296 -17.56 -17.55 -29.71
N LYS A 297 -16.90 -16.73 -30.54
CA LYS A 297 -15.51 -16.96 -31.00
C LYS A 297 -14.45 -16.32 -30.12
N THR A 298 -14.83 -15.44 -29.22
CA THR A 298 -13.97 -14.96 -28.13
C THR A 298 -14.53 -15.40 -26.78
N MET A 299 -13.72 -16.11 -26.00
CA MET A 299 -13.95 -16.38 -24.58
C MET A 299 -13.26 -15.32 -23.74
N ILE A 300 -13.94 -14.89 -22.66
CA ILE A 300 -13.48 -13.88 -21.71
C ILE A 300 -13.54 -14.52 -20.33
N LEU A 301 -12.40 -14.61 -19.65
CA LEU A 301 -12.30 -15.04 -18.27
C LEU A 301 -11.95 -13.82 -17.42
N ALA A 302 -12.74 -13.53 -16.39
CA ALA A 302 -12.47 -12.44 -15.47
C ALA A 302 -12.29 -12.97 -14.06
N LEU A 303 -11.30 -12.44 -13.36
CA LEU A 303 -11.09 -12.65 -11.94
C LEU A 303 -10.90 -11.31 -11.25
N VAL A 304 -11.50 -11.16 -10.07
CA VAL A 304 -11.33 -9.98 -9.22
C VAL A 304 -10.99 -10.45 -7.81
N ASP A 305 -9.87 -9.96 -7.29
CA ASP A 305 -9.45 -10.22 -5.90
C ASP A 305 -10.42 -9.53 -4.93
N GLY A 306 -10.49 -9.97 -3.68
CA GLY A 306 -11.39 -9.38 -2.68
C GLY A 306 -11.02 -9.73 -1.25
N ARG A 307 -11.76 -9.15 -0.28
CA ARG A 307 -11.53 -9.34 1.17
C ARG A 307 -10.13 -8.90 1.65
N GLN A 308 -9.49 -8.01 0.91
CA GLN A 308 -8.16 -7.49 1.22
C GLN A 308 -8.18 -5.97 1.13
N MET A 309 -7.28 -5.28 1.86
CA MET A 309 -7.21 -3.81 1.79
C MET A 309 -6.94 -3.32 0.36
N ALA A 310 -6.13 -4.07 -0.39
CA ALA A 310 -5.78 -3.76 -1.77
C ALA A 310 -6.92 -4.01 -2.78
N SER A 311 -7.97 -4.75 -2.42
CA SER A 311 -9.13 -5.01 -3.29
C SER A 311 -10.36 -5.40 -2.47
N ARG A 312 -11.43 -4.61 -2.57
CA ARG A 312 -12.71 -4.88 -1.89
C ARG A 312 -13.48 -6.04 -2.53
N GLY A 313 -13.17 -6.40 -3.77
CA GLY A 313 -13.94 -7.33 -4.60
C GLY A 313 -15.12 -6.66 -5.31
N MET A 314 -15.82 -7.41 -6.14
CA MET A 314 -16.96 -6.90 -6.91
C MET A 314 -18.30 -7.50 -6.48
N THR A 315 -19.34 -6.67 -6.62
CA THR A 315 -20.73 -7.12 -6.62
C THR A 315 -21.04 -7.90 -7.91
N TYR A 316 -22.17 -8.62 -7.99
CA TYR A 316 -22.54 -9.28 -9.25
C TYR A 316 -22.84 -8.26 -10.36
N GLN A 317 -23.42 -7.11 -9.99
CA GLN A 317 -23.67 -6.02 -10.92
C GLN A 317 -22.36 -5.46 -11.51
N GLU A 318 -21.35 -5.21 -10.68
CA GLU A 318 -20.02 -4.72 -11.12
C GLU A 318 -19.30 -5.76 -11.99
N LEU A 319 -19.37 -7.03 -11.61
CA LEU A 319 -18.78 -8.12 -12.41
C LEU A 319 -19.45 -8.24 -13.80
N ALA A 320 -20.78 -8.11 -13.87
CA ALA A 320 -21.50 -8.12 -15.15
C ALA A 320 -21.10 -6.92 -16.04
N GLN A 321 -20.89 -5.75 -15.44
CA GLN A 321 -20.36 -4.57 -16.15
C GLN A 321 -18.94 -4.82 -16.67
N LEU A 322 -18.05 -5.42 -15.86
CA LEU A 322 -16.69 -5.77 -16.27
C LEU A 322 -16.69 -6.72 -17.47
N MET A 323 -17.55 -7.74 -17.44
CA MET A 323 -17.70 -8.68 -18.57
C MET A 323 -18.20 -7.97 -19.83
N LYS A 324 -19.18 -7.07 -19.70
CA LYS A 324 -19.72 -6.28 -20.82
C LYS A 324 -18.68 -5.33 -21.41
N GLU A 325 -17.90 -4.65 -20.56
CA GLU A 325 -16.79 -3.76 -20.94
C GLU A 325 -15.75 -4.50 -21.80
N ASN A 326 -15.49 -5.77 -21.48
CA ASN A 326 -14.56 -6.63 -22.21
C ASN A 326 -15.18 -7.38 -23.40
N GLY A 327 -16.42 -7.03 -23.79
CA GLY A 327 -17.04 -7.52 -25.02
C GLY A 327 -17.93 -8.76 -24.88
N ALA A 328 -18.19 -9.24 -23.66
CA ALA A 328 -19.10 -10.36 -23.46
C ALA A 328 -20.54 -9.97 -23.84
N ARG A 329 -21.26 -10.93 -24.44
CA ARG A 329 -22.70 -10.89 -24.71
C ARG A 329 -23.47 -11.91 -23.89
N GLN A 330 -22.78 -12.92 -23.39
CA GLN A 330 -23.26 -13.84 -22.38
C GLN A 330 -22.17 -13.93 -21.31
N ALA A 331 -22.56 -13.96 -20.03
CA ALA A 331 -21.60 -14.15 -18.94
C ALA A 331 -22.23 -14.90 -17.76
N LEU A 332 -21.42 -15.76 -17.14
CA LEU A 332 -21.77 -16.62 -16.03
C LEU A 332 -20.74 -16.44 -14.92
N ASN A 333 -21.22 -16.21 -13.70
CA ASN A 333 -20.39 -16.29 -12.52
C ASN A 333 -20.18 -17.75 -12.12
N ILE A 334 -18.92 -18.12 -11.92
CA ILE A 334 -18.48 -19.41 -11.38
C ILE A 334 -18.01 -19.23 -9.92
N ASP A 335 -17.41 -20.24 -9.29
CA ASP A 335 -17.09 -20.14 -7.86
C ASP A 335 -16.12 -18.99 -7.59
N GLY A 336 -16.27 -18.35 -6.43
CA GLY A 336 -15.52 -17.16 -6.04
C GLY A 336 -14.94 -17.27 -4.63
N GLY A 337 -14.74 -16.14 -3.97
CA GLY A 337 -14.14 -16.13 -2.63
C GLY A 337 -12.71 -16.68 -2.65
N GLY A 338 -12.36 -17.54 -1.69
CA GLY A 338 -11.02 -18.12 -1.63
C GLY A 338 -10.72 -19.11 -2.76
N SER A 339 -11.72 -19.50 -3.55
CA SER A 339 -11.53 -20.33 -4.74
C SER A 339 -11.08 -19.52 -5.97
N SER A 340 -11.23 -18.18 -5.94
CA SER A 340 -10.84 -17.32 -7.06
C SER A 340 -9.34 -17.36 -7.31
N THR A 341 -8.95 -18.08 -8.35
CA THR A 341 -7.57 -18.20 -8.83
C THR A 341 -7.54 -18.09 -10.35
N MET A 342 -6.57 -17.34 -10.89
CA MET A 342 -6.23 -17.31 -12.30
C MET A 342 -4.75 -17.67 -12.45
N VAL A 343 -4.45 -18.50 -13.43
CA VAL A 343 -3.08 -18.84 -13.82
C VAL A 343 -2.80 -18.39 -15.25
N ALA A 344 -1.56 -18.01 -15.51
CA ALA A 344 -1.09 -17.69 -16.85
C ALA A 344 0.40 -18.00 -16.98
N ARG A 345 0.81 -18.42 -18.17
CA ARG A 345 2.21 -18.71 -18.49
C ARG A 345 2.90 -17.45 -19.02
N PRO A 346 3.92 -16.92 -18.33
CA PRO A 346 4.72 -15.85 -18.88
C PRO A 346 5.41 -16.28 -20.20
N PRO A 347 5.55 -15.37 -21.18
CA PRO A 347 6.28 -15.62 -22.42
C PRO A 347 7.69 -16.20 -22.21
N GLY A 348 7.91 -17.45 -22.65
CA GLY A 348 9.21 -18.11 -22.50
C GLY A 348 9.41 -18.84 -21.17
N SER A 349 8.38 -18.95 -20.34
CA SER A 349 8.31 -19.86 -19.19
C SER A 349 7.73 -21.23 -19.58
N GLU A 350 8.07 -22.27 -18.83
CA GLU A 350 7.53 -23.64 -19.01
C GLU A 350 6.08 -23.74 -18.51
N ASP A 351 5.84 -23.32 -17.28
CA ASP A 351 4.60 -23.54 -16.54
C ASP A 351 3.75 -22.27 -16.41
N ALA A 352 2.43 -22.44 -16.27
CA ALA A 352 1.55 -21.35 -15.85
C ALA A 352 1.64 -21.13 -14.33
N GLU A 353 1.62 -19.86 -13.92
CA GLU A 353 1.76 -19.45 -12.51
C GLU A 353 0.55 -18.65 -12.06
N VAL A 354 0.29 -18.60 -10.75
CA VAL A 354 -0.80 -17.80 -10.17
C VAL A 354 -0.52 -16.32 -10.39
N VAL A 355 -1.44 -15.61 -11.04
CA VAL A 355 -1.27 -14.18 -11.39
C VAL A 355 -2.09 -13.23 -10.52
N ASN A 356 -2.89 -13.74 -9.58
CA ASN A 356 -3.72 -12.94 -8.67
C ASN A 356 -3.30 -13.14 -7.20
N ASN A 357 -3.94 -12.43 -6.26
CA ASN A 357 -3.70 -12.62 -4.83
C ASN A 357 -4.86 -13.38 -4.16
N PRO A 358 -4.73 -14.70 -3.90
CA PRO A 358 -5.80 -15.49 -3.31
C PRO A 358 -6.27 -14.97 -1.94
N SER A 359 -7.59 -14.86 -1.74
CA SER A 359 -8.15 -14.21 -0.54
C SER A 359 -7.94 -14.96 0.78
N ASP A 360 -7.53 -16.24 0.71
CA ASP A 360 -7.24 -17.07 1.88
C ASP A 360 -5.77 -16.94 2.34
N GLY A 361 -4.97 -16.12 1.64
CA GLY A 361 -3.52 -15.97 1.87
C GLY A 361 -2.66 -17.02 1.16
N SER A 362 -3.29 -18.06 0.61
CA SER A 362 -2.69 -19.05 -0.28
C SER A 362 -3.74 -19.53 -1.28
N GLU A 363 -3.30 -20.14 -2.37
CA GLU A 363 -4.20 -20.79 -3.33
C GLU A 363 -4.98 -21.92 -2.64
N ARG A 364 -6.30 -21.98 -2.89
CA ARG A 364 -7.18 -23.04 -2.39
C ARG A 364 -7.23 -24.20 -3.38
N ALA A 365 -7.25 -25.42 -2.85
CA ALA A 365 -7.58 -26.60 -3.64
C ALA A 365 -9.04 -26.55 -4.12
N VAL A 366 -9.26 -26.68 -5.43
CA VAL A 366 -10.58 -26.65 -6.07
C VAL A 366 -10.77 -27.93 -6.89
N PRO A 367 -12.02 -28.41 -7.06
CA PRO A 367 -12.27 -29.69 -7.73
C PRO A 367 -12.24 -29.62 -9.26
N ASN A 368 -12.39 -28.43 -9.84
CA ASN A 368 -12.24 -28.23 -11.27
C ASN A 368 -11.90 -26.78 -11.64
N GLY A 369 -11.59 -26.57 -12.92
CA GLY A 369 -11.26 -25.30 -13.54
C GLY A 369 -11.47 -25.31 -15.05
N ILE A 370 -11.27 -24.15 -15.67
CA ILE A 370 -11.20 -23.99 -17.12
C ILE A 370 -9.73 -23.79 -17.47
N GLY A 371 -9.17 -24.71 -18.25
CA GLY A 371 -7.82 -24.61 -18.81
C GLY A 371 -7.85 -24.06 -20.23
N ILE A 372 -6.88 -23.21 -20.54
CA ILE A 372 -6.63 -22.69 -21.89
C ILE A 372 -5.35 -23.33 -22.40
N PHE A 373 -5.41 -23.91 -23.59
CA PHE A 373 -4.32 -24.65 -24.20
C PHE A 373 -3.93 -23.97 -25.51
N ALA A 374 -2.63 -24.01 -25.81
CA ALA A 374 -2.09 -23.62 -27.10
C ALA A 374 -1.38 -24.83 -27.72
N GLU A 375 -1.47 -24.98 -29.04
CA GLU A 375 -0.72 -26.00 -29.76
C GLU A 375 0.78 -25.87 -29.49
N GLU A 376 1.48 -27.01 -29.47
CA GLU A 376 2.94 -27.04 -29.35
C GLU A 376 3.56 -26.20 -30.48
N GLY A 377 4.34 -25.18 -30.11
CA GLY A 377 4.98 -24.32 -31.09
C GLY A 377 6.14 -25.02 -31.81
N SER A 378 6.75 -24.35 -32.80
CA SER A 378 7.79 -24.98 -33.61
C SER A 378 9.09 -25.32 -32.86
N GLY A 379 9.24 -24.89 -31.60
CA GLY A 379 10.48 -25.00 -30.83
C GLY A 379 11.63 -24.20 -31.43
N LYS A 380 11.33 -23.28 -32.36
CA LYS A 380 12.33 -22.41 -33.00
C LYS A 380 12.18 -21.03 -32.42
N LEU A 381 13.30 -20.50 -31.93
CA LEU A 381 13.38 -19.14 -31.44
C LEU A 381 12.81 -18.14 -32.47
N THR A 382 11.72 -17.46 -32.10
CA THR A 382 11.14 -16.36 -32.87
C THR A 382 11.42 -15.02 -32.21
N ASN A 383 11.38 -14.97 -30.88
CA ASN A 383 11.48 -13.74 -30.12
C ASN A 383 12.01 -13.97 -28.68
N PHE A 384 12.14 -12.89 -27.90
CA PHE A 384 12.51 -12.93 -26.49
C PHE A 384 11.52 -12.10 -25.65
N ALA A 385 11.18 -12.61 -24.47
CA ALA A 385 10.71 -11.78 -23.36
C ALA A 385 11.94 -11.25 -22.62
N VAL A 386 12.02 -9.94 -22.40
CA VAL A 386 13.18 -9.30 -21.77
C VAL A 386 12.71 -8.59 -20.52
N GLU A 387 13.28 -8.99 -19.39
CA GLU A 387 12.87 -8.54 -18.06
C GLU A 387 14.11 -8.31 -17.19
N THR A 388 13.94 -7.55 -16.13
CA THR A 388 14.96 -7.46 -15.08
C THR A 388 14.89 -8.71 -14.22
N VAL A 389 16.05 -9.18 -13.74
CA VAL A 389 16.08 -10.31 -12.78
C VAL A 389 15.44 -9.93 -11.45
N SER A 390 15.57 -8.66 -11.05
CA SER A 390 14.84 -8.12 -9.89
C SER A 390 13.43 -7.73 -10.29
N GLU A 391 12.45 -8.16 -9.51
CA GLU A 391 11.02 -7.81 -9.65
C GLU A 391 10.61 -6.62 -8.77
N SER A 392 11.57 -5.97 -8.11
CA SER A 392 11.30 -4.79 -7.27
C SER A 392 10.76 -3.63 -8.10
N GLU A 393 9.94 -2.78 -7.46
CA GLU A 393 9.50 -1.54 -8.07
C GLU A 393 10.68 -0.71 -8.59
N PHE A 394 10.52 -0.11 -9.77
CA PHE A 394 11.56 0.65 -10.47
C PHE A 394 12.85 -0.13 -10.78
N SER A 395 12.80 -1.46 -10.87
CA SER A 395 13.92 -2.31 -11.31
C SER A 395 14.46 -1.94 -12.69
N ASN A 396 13.63 -1.35 -13.55
CA ASN A 396 14.02 -0.80 -14.85
C ASN A 396 14.87 0.49 -14.75
N ARG A 397 15.17 0.96 -13.53
CA ARG A 397 15.99 2.14 -13.26
C ARG A 397 17.33 1.78 -12.63
N VAL A 398 18.33 2.61 -12.88
CA VAL A 398 19.70 2.41 -12.37
C VAL A 398 20.45 3.74 -12.29
N PHE A 399 21.39 3.87 -11.35
CA PHE A 399 22.24 5.05 -11.21
C PHE A 399 23.49 4.95 -12.11
N PRO A 400 24.08 6.08 -12.56
CA PRO A 400 25.36 6.08 -13.25
C PRO A 400 26.44 5.31 -12.49
N ASP A 401 27.27 4.57 -13.22
CA ASP A 401 28.34 3.69 -12.70
C ASP A 401 27.86 2.50 -11.84
N LEU A 402 26.54 2.25 -11.76
CA LEU A 402 25.94 1.03 -11.20
C LEU A 402 25.43 0.10 -12.30
N SER A 403 24.88 -1.03 -11.90
CA SER A 403 24.48 -2.11 -12.79
C SER A 403 23.06 -2.62 -12.56
N ARG A 404 22.52 -3.33 -13.56
CA ARG A 404 21.23 -4.00 -13.52
C ARG A 404 21.28 -5.31 -14.31
N SER A 405 20.76 -6.37 -13.75
CA SER A 405 20.70 -7.68 -14.40
C SER A 405 19.42 -7.84 -15.22
N PHE A 406 19.55 -8.26 -16.48
CA PHE A 406 18.44 -8.61 -17.36
C PHE A 406 18.48 -10.08 -17.75
N ILE A 407 17.30 -10.68 -17.89
CA ILE A 407 17.11 -11.99 -18.48
C ILE A 407 16.37 -11.85 -19.81
N GLY A 408 16.75 -12.68 -20.79
CA GLY A 408 16.10 -12.76 -22.08
C GLY A 408 15.58 -14.18 -22.28
N GLN A 409 14.31 -14.42 -21.98
CA GLN A 409 13.67 -15.72 -22.14
C GLN A 409 13.30 -15.91 -23.60
N GLY A 410 13.96 -16.86 -24.27
CA GLY A 410 13.69 -17.17 -25.67
C GLY A 410 12.36 -17.91 -25.82
N HIS A 411 11.57 -17.54 -26.82
CA HIS A 411 10.31 -18.24 -27.09
C HIS A 411 10.03 -18.38 -28.59
N ASP A 412 9.19 -19.35 -28.93
CA ASP A 412 8.71 -19.57 -30.30
C ASP A 412 7.44 -18.76 -30.62
N GLU A 413 6.82 -19.01 -31.78
CA GLU A 413 5.63 -18.29 -32.24
C GLU A 413 4.40 -18.47 -31.33
N ASN A 414 4.39 -19.51 -30.49
CA ASN A 414 3.31 -19.82 -29.55
C ASN A 414 3.70 -19.48 -28.10
N TYR A 415 4.77 -18.70 -27.92
CA TYR A 415 5.28 -18.24 -26.61
C TYR A 415 5.82 -19.36 -25.71
N SER A 416 5.98 -20.58 -26.26
CA SER A 416 6.61 -21.69 -25.56
C SER A 416 8.12 -21.47 -25.43
N PRO A 417 8.75 -21.95 -24.34
CA PRO A 417 10.15 -21.70 -24.05
C PRO A 417 11.07 -22.33 -25.11
N VAL A 418 12.15 -21.62 -25.45
CA VAL A 418 13.21 -22.12 -26.33
C VAL A 418 14.55 -21.89 -25.67
N ASP A 419 15.23 -22.97 -25.32
CA ASP A 419 16.60 -22.93 -24.80
C ASP A 419 17.56 -22.26 -25.79
N VAL A 420 18.23 -21.21 -25.31
CA VAL A 420 19.10 -20.38 -26.14
C VAL A 420 20.39 -20.04 -25.42
N GLU A 421 21.50 -20.18 -26.14
CA GLU A 421 22.81 -19.71 -25.71
C GLU A 421 23.33 -18.60 -26.64
N GLY A 422 24.22 -17.75 -26.11
CA GLY A 422 24.92 -16.74 -26.91
C GLY A 422 24.05 -15.56 -27.33
N ILE A 423 23.10 -15.15 -26.45
CA ILE A 423 22.34 -13.91 -26.61
C ILE A 423 23.30 -12.73 -26.77
N ARG A 424 23.09 -11.93 -27.81
CA ARG A 424 23.76 -10.65 -27.97
C ARG A 424 22.94 -9.57 -27.28
N TRP A 425 23.50 -8.98 -26.23
CA TRP A 425 22.91 -7.86 -25.52
C TRP A 425 23.42 -6.52 -26.03
N GLN A 426 22.54 -5.52 -26.11
CA GLN A 426 22.92 -4.14 -26.36
C GLN A 426 21.93 -3.15 -25.75
N ALA A 427 22.42 -1.95 -25.44
CA ALA A 427 21.60 -0.82 -25.02
C ALA A 427 21.40 0.14 -26.19
N LEU A 428 20.18 0.63 -26.39
CA LEU A 428 19.82 1.55 -27.47
C LEU A 428 19.17 2.82 -26.90
N PRO A 429 19.83 4.00 -26.97
CA PRO A 429 21.13 4.25 -27.58
C PRO A 429 22.30 3.85 -26.66
N GLY A 430 23.38 3.30 -27.22
CA GLY A 430 24.50 2.72 -26.46
C GLY A 430 25.41 3.72 -25.72
N ASN A 431 25.11 5.03 -25.76
CA ASN A 431 25.82 6.02 -24.95
C ASN A 431 25.26 6.14 -23.53
N VAL A 432 24.09 5.55 -23.26
CA VAL A 432 23.45 5.53 -21.92
C VAL A 432 24.12 4.48 -21.03
N GLY A 433 24.51 3.35 -21.61
CA GLY A 433 25.28 2.30 -20.94
C GLY A 433 25.62 1.16 -21.90
N SER A 434 26.19 0.09 -21.36
CA SER A 434 26.62 -1.09 -22.15
C SER A 434 26.30 -2.38 -21.42
N PHE A 435 26.01 -3.44 -22.18
CA PHE A 435 25.82 -4.78 -21.64
C PHE A 435 27.09 -5.62 -21.72
N ASP A 436 27.27 -6.52 -20.75
CA ASP A 436 28.15 -7.67 -20.92
C ASP A 436 27.45 -8.84 -21.63
N LYS A 437 28.16 -9.98 -21.73
CA LYS A 437 27.64 -11.19 -22.40
C LYS A 437 26.58 -11.95 -21.59
N ASN A 438 26.43 -11.64 -20.29
CA ASN A 438 25.54 -12.33 -19.37
C ASN A 438 24.23 -11.54 -19.13
N GLY A 439 23.99 -10.45 -19.87
CA GLY A 439 22.79 -9.63 -19.69
C GLY A 439 22.92 -8.58 -18.58
N VAL A 440 24.15 -8.30 -18.12
CA VAL A 440 24.38 -7.26 -17.11
C VAL A 440 24.55 -5.92 -17.80
N PHE A 441 23.61 -5.01 -17.55
CA PHE A 441 23.71 -3.62 -17.97
C PHE A 441 24.60 -2.83 -17.01
N TYR A 442 25.55 -2.07 -17.54
CA TYR A 442 26.38 -1.10 -16.81
C TYR A 442 26.04 0.31 -17.26
N ALA A 443 25.48 1.10 -16.35
CA ALA A 443 25.05 2.46 -16.61
C ALA A 443 26.24 3.42 -16.72
N ASN A 444 26.14 4.39 -17.62
CA ASN A 444 27.20 5.38 -17.87
C ASN A 444 26.66 6.81 -17.76
N LYS A 445 25.67 7.16 -18.58
CA LYS A 445 25.10 8.51 -18.63
C LYS A 445 23.60 8.46 -18.39
N SER A 446 23.09 9.40 -17.60
CA SER A 446 21.66 9.60 -17.42
C SER A 446 20.90 9.72 -18.74
N GLY A 447 19.69 9.17 -18.75
CA GLY A 447 18.79 9.13 -19.90
C GLY A 447 18.10 7.80 -20.08
N LYS A 448 17.16 7.76 -21.03
CA LYS A 448 16.39 6.56 -21.38
C LYS A 448 17.11 5.73 -22.45
N ALA A 449 17.06 4.41 -22.31
CA ALA A 449 17.53 3.43 -23.29
C ALA A 449 16.59 2.22 -23.31
N VAL A 450 16.87 1.30 -24.23
CA VAL A 450 16.20 0.01 -24.33
C VAL A 450 17.25 -1.10 -24.22
N ALA A 451 17.02 -2.06 -23.33
CA ALA A 451 17.71 -3.35 -23.31
C ALA A 451 17.25 -4.17 -24.51
N GLU A 452 18.15 -4.64 -25.37
CA GLU A 452 17.79 -5.55 -26.47
C GLU A 452 18.56 -6.86 -26.33
N ALA A 453 17.82 -7.97 -26.24
CA ALA A 453 18.34 -9.34 -26.36
C ALA A 453 18.15 -9.81 -27.80
N GLN A 454 19.21 -10.28 -28.46
CA GLN A 454 19.14 -10.68 -29.87
C GLN A 454 19.92 -11.95 -30.20
N ILE A 455 19.31 -12.84 -30.99
CA ILE A 455 20.00 -13.91 -31.73
C ILE A 455 19.52 -13.89 -33.19
N LYS A 456 20.44 -13.64 -34.12
CA LYS A 456 20.14 -13.50 -35.56
C LYS A 456 19.01 -12.47 -35.81
N SER A 457 17.81 -12.93 -36.14
CA SER A 457 16.63 -12.09 -36.41
C SER A 457 15.66 -11.98 -35.23
N ALA A 458 15.72 -12.91 -34.26
CA ALA A 458 14.89 -12.88 -33.05
C ALA A 458 15.41 -11.81 -32.10
N LYS A 459 14.53 -10.94 -31.60
CA LYS A 459 14.90 -9.81 -30.75
C LYS A 459 13.79 -9.40 -29.79
N GLY A 460 14.08 -9.37 -28.49
CA GLY A 460 13.17 -8.82 -27.47
C GLY A 460 13.75 -7.56 -26.84
N THR A 461 12.89 -6.76 -26.22
CA THR A 461 13.32 -5.48 -25.63
C THR A 461 12.62 -5.15 -24.32
N SER A 462 13.33 -4.45 -23.43
CA SER A 462 12.79 -3.86 -22.20
C SER A 462 13.30 -2.44 -22.00
N GLU A 463 12.52 -1.56 -21.36
CA GLU A 463 12.93 -0.18 -21.12
C GLU A 463 13.97 -0.09 -19.99
N ILE A 464 14.89 0.88 -20.09
CA ILE A 464 15.86 1.21 -19.04
C ILE A 464 15.90 2.73 -18.86
N THR A 465 15.88 3.19 -17.62
CA THR A 465 16.16 4.59 -17.28
C THR A 465 17.42 4.71 -16.41
N VAL A 466 18.43 5.43 -16.89
CA VAL A 466 19.58 5.83 -16.06
C VAL A 466 19.25 7.16 -15.39
N LEU A 467 19.19 7.15 -14.05
CA LEU A 467 18.82 8.30 -13.21
C LEU A 467 19.93 9.36 -13.10
N GLY A 468 19.69 10.38 -12.27
CA GLY A 468 20.73 11.30 -11.80
C GLY A 468 21.83 10.56 -11.03
N LYS A 469 22.84 11.31 -10.56
CA LYS A 469 23.88 10.71 -9.70
C LYS A 469 23.27 10.25 -8.38
N LEU A 470 23.76 9.12 -7.88
CA LEU A 470 23.39 8.62 -6.56
C LEU A 470 23.71 9.67 -5.49
N ASP A 471 22.70 10.02 -4.71
CA ASP A 471 22.77 11.09 -3.72
C ASP A 471 22.67 10.54 -2.29
N ARG A 472 21.75 9.61 -2.05
CA ARG A 472 21.63 8.86 -0.79
C ARG A 472 21.26 7.41 -1.04
N ILE A 473 21.48 6.58 -0.03
CA ILE A 473 21.06 5.18 -0.01
C ILE A 473 20.34 4.89 1.31
N GLU A 474 19.38 3.98 1.24
CA GLU A 474 18.68 3.45 2.41
C GLU A 474 18.52 1.96 2.27
N THR A 475 18.41 1.30 3.41
CA THR A 475 17.94 -0.09 3.49
C THR A 475 16.42 -0.08 3.58
N THR A 476 15.76 -1.11 3.03
CA THR A 476 14.28 -1.26 3.12
C THR A 476 13.78 -1.42 4.57
N LYS A 477 14.70 -1.58 5.51
CA LYS A 477 14.48 -1.60 6.96
C LYS A 477 15.35 -0.53 7.59
N SER A 478 14.82 0.29 8.48
CA SER A 478 15.60 1.26 9.27
C SER A 478 16.23 0.63 10.53
N TYR A 479 15.74 -0.55 10.91
CA TYR A 479 16.16 -1.35 12.06
C TYR A 479 15.82 -2.83 11.79
N LEU A 480 16.67 -3.76 12.26
CA LEU A 480 16.41 -5.20 12.19
C LEU A 480 16.43 -5.83 13.59
N GLY A 481 15.25 -6.12 14.12
CA GLY A 481 15.09 -6.95 15.32
C GLY A 481 14.80 -8.40 14.92
N THR A 482 15.62 -9.34 15.38
CA THR A 482 15.41 -10.78 15.11
C THR A 482 15.63 -11.63 16.38
N GLU A 483 15.39 -12.93 16.29
CA GLU A 483 15.60 -13.92 17.34
C GLU A 483 16.26 -15.19 16.75
N MET A 484 16.90 -15.99 17.60
CA MET A 484 17.60 -17.19 17.14
C MET A 484 16.71 -18.13 16.32
N GLY A 485 17.18 -18.52 15.12
CA GLY A 485 16.45 -19.41 14.21
C GLY A 485 15.46 -18.69 13.28
N ARG A 486 15.38 -17.35 13.34
CA ARG A 486 14.59 -16.53 12.43
C ARG A 486 15.51 -15.68 11.55
N GLU A 487 15.39 -15.85 10.24
CA GLU A 487 16.07 -15.02 9.26
C GLU A 487 15.22 -13.79 8.92
N GLU A 488 15.87 -12.65 8.76
CA GLU A 488 15.24 -11.41 8.29
C GLU A 488 15.79 -11.01 6.93
N LYS A 489 14.98 -10.33 6.10
CA LYS A 489 15.38 -9.88 4.77
C LYS A 489 15.43 -8.36 4.66
N PHE A 490 16.38 -7.84 3.89
CA PHE A 490 16.43 -6.44 3.49
C PHE A 490 16.99 -6.25 2.07
N SER A 491 16.69 -5.11 1.46
CA SER A 491 17.25 -4.66 0.18
C SER A 491 17.78 -3.24 0.34
N VAL A 492 18.46 -2.73 -0.69
CA VAL A 492 19.01 -1.37 -0.68
C VAL A 492 18.38 -0.56 -1.81
N ILE A 493 17.88 0.62 -1.48
CA ILE A 493 17.29 1.59 -2.39
C ILE A 493 18.24 2.78 -2.47
N GLY A 494 18.56 3.22 -3.68
CA GLY A 494 19.25 4.47 -3.92
C GLY A 494 18.29 5.57 -4.32
N TYR A 495 18.68 6.82 -4.08
CA TYR A 495 17.96 8.01 -4.52
C TYR A 495 18.92 9.01 -5.15
N ASP A 496 18.47 9.71 -6.19
CA ASP A 496 19.15 10.92 -6.65
C ASP A 496 18.68 12.17 -5.88
N LYS A 497 19.31 13.31 -6.18
CA LYS A 497 19.02 14.61 -5.52
C LYS A 497 17.57 15.08 -5.65
N ASP A 498 16.83 14.56 -6.64
CA ASP A 498 15.45 14.95 -6.92
C ASP A 498 14.46 13.94 -6.32
N GLY A 499 14.96 12.91 -5.62
CA GLY A 499 14.15 11.89 -4.97
C GLY A 499 13.70 10.76 -5.89
N TYR A 500 14.24 10.65 -7.11
CA TYR A 500 14.00 9.46 -7.95
C TYR A 500 14.73 8.26 -7.36
N SER A 501 13.98 7.19 -7.15
CA SER A 501 14.49 5.96 -6.55
C SER A 501 14.76 4.85 -7.56
N ALA A 502 15.69 3.96 -7.19
CA ALA A 502 15.89 2.67 -7.84
C ALA A 502 16.47 1.66 -6.84
N PRO A 503 16.10 0.37 -6.93
CA PRO A 503 16.76 -0.68 -6.16
C PRO A 503 18.24 -0.76 -6.58
N ILE A 504 19.13 -1.24 -5.71
CA ILE A 504 20.56 -1.41 -6.01
C ILE A 504 20.90 -2.90 -6.02
N GLU A 505 21.54 -3.38 -7.10
CA GLU A 505 22.01 -4.76 -7.19
C GLU A 505 23.06 -5.06 -6.11
N ALA A 506 23.00 -6.24 -5.52
CA ALA A 506 23.96 -6.68 -4.51
C ALA A 506 25.43 -6.60 -4.97
N ARG A 507 25.71 -6.82 -6.26
CA ARG A 507 27.07 -6.66 -6.83
C ARG A 507 27.67 -5.26 -6.73
N ASP A 508 26.83 -4.24 -6.58
CA ASP A 508 27.23 -2.84 -6.44
C ASP A 508 27.33 -2.42 -4.97
N ILE A 509 27.01 -3.32 -4.04
CA ILE A 509 26.95 -3.07 -2.61
C ILE A 509 28.17 -3.69 -1.93
N ARG A 510 28.72 -2.96 -0.96
CA ARG A 510 29.73 -3.48 -0.02
C ARG A 510 29.14 -3.47 1.37
N ILE A 511 29.08 -4.65 1.99
CA ILE A 511 28.55 -4.83 3.34
C ILE A 511 29.71 -5.11 4.32
N SER A 512 29.63 -4.57 5.53
CA SER A 512 30.52 -4.87 6.65
C SER A 512 29.71 -5.03 7.93
N TYR A 513 29.93 -6.12 8.68
CA TYR A 513 29.24 -6.43 9.94
C TYR A 513 30.13 -7.26 10.87
N ASP A 514 29.66 -7.53 12.08
CA ASP A 514 30.30 -8.47 13.01
C ASP A 514 29.88 -9.91 12.70
N GLU A 515 30.75 -10.65 12.01
CA GLU A 515 30.57 -12.06 11.63
C GLU A 515 30.42 -13.02 12.83
N SER A 516 30.69 -12.57 14.06
CA SER A 516 30.43 -13.37 15.26
C SER A 516 28.99 -13.25 15.78
N VAL A 517 28.25 -12.23 15.32
CA VAL A 517 26.90 -11.90 15.78
C VAL A 517 25.85 -12.27 14.74
N ILE A 518 26.09 -11.96 13.47
CA ILE A 518 25.20 -12.27 12.35
C ILE A 518 25.95 -12.84 11.15
N ASN A 519 25.24 -13.55 10.29
CA ASN A 519 25.65 -13.89 8.92
C ASN A 519 24.74 -13.15 7.93
N VAL A 520 25.29 -12.70 6.81
CA VAL A 520 24.54 -12.00 5.75
C VAL A 520 24.78 -12.70 4.43
N GLU A 521 23.71 -13.14 3.76
CA GLU A 521 23.79 -13.82 2.46
C GLU A 521 22.99 -13.06 1.40
N GLU A 522 23.52 -13.02 0.18
CA GLU A 522 22.82 -12.50 -1.00
C GLU A 522 21.94 -13.59 -1.59
N LEU A 523 20.69 -13.25 -1.91
CA LEU A 523 19.75 -14.10 -2.63
C LEU A 523 19.80 -13.82 -4.14
N GLU A 524 19.31 -14.79 -4.94
CA GLU A 524 19.31 -14.67 -6.41
C GLU A 524 18.46 -13.50 -6.93
N ASP A 525 17.46 -13.08 -6.17
CA ASP A 525 16.60 -11.92 -6.46
C ASP A 525 17.26 -10.55 -6.16
N GLY A 526 18.50 -10.56 -5.65
CA GLY A 526 19.28 -9.38 -5.30
C GLY A 526 19.00 -8.82 -3.89
N THR A 527 18.19 -9.51 -3.08
CA THR A 527 17.97 -9.17 -1.66
C THR A 527 19.00 -9.82 -0.75
N PHE A 528 19.06 -9.40 0.52
CA PHE A 528 19.95 -9.96 1.53
C PHE A 528 19.16 -10.61 2.67
N THR A 529 19.62 -11.77 3.14
CA THR A 529 19.17 -12.37 4.41
C THR A 529 20.15 -12.02 5.53
N VAL A 530 19.62 -11.92 6.75
CA VAL A 530 20.38 -11.74 7.99
C VAL A 530 20.01 -12.87 8.94
N GLU A 531 20.98 -13.75 9.20
CA GLU A 531 20.84 -14.87 10.12
C GLU A 531 21.51 -14.54 11.47
N PRO A 532 20.80 -14.66 12.61
CA PRO A 532 21.39 -14.46 13.93
C PRO A 532 22.26 -15.65 14.36
N LEU A 533 23.50 -15.37 14.79
CA LEU A 533 24.45 -16.38 15.27
C LEU A 533 24.58 -16.40 16.81
N GLN A 534 24.27 -15.30 17.48
CA GLN A 534 24.39 -15.18 18.94
C GLN A 534 23.22 -14.41 19.58
N ASP A 535 22.53 -15.07 20.51
CA ASP A 535 21.42 -14.48 21.26
C ASP A 535 21.87 -13.36 22.21
N GLY A 536 20.99 -12.38 22.43
CA GLY A 536 21.20 -11.25 23.35
C GLY A 536 22.36 -10.32 22.95
N GLN A 537 22.71 -10.24 21.67
CA GLN A 537 23.73 -9.34 21.13
C GLN A 537 23.11 -8.29 20.19
N SER A 538 23.85 -7.22 19.93
CA SER A 538 23.54 -6.21 18.92
C SER A 538 24.77 -5.91 18.06
N THR A 539 24.55 -5.52 16.82
CA THR A 539 25.61 -5.10 15.90
C THR A 539 25.07 -4.11 14.87
N THR A 540 25.94 -3.38 14.19
CA THR A 540 25.56 -2.48 13.09
C THR A 540 26.07 -3.05 11.78
N LEU A 541 25.18 -3.18 10.79
CA LEU A 541 25.53 -3.55 9.43
C LEU A 541 25.78 -2.25 8.63
N SER A 542 27.01 -2.06 8.15
CA SER A 542 27.37 -0.93 7.27
C SER A 542 27.17 -1.32 5.82
N VAL A 543 26.32 -0.57 5.12
CA VAL A 543 26.00 -0.73 3.69
C VAL A 543 26.65 0.43 2.93
N LYS A 544 27.50 0.11 1.94
CA LYS A 544 28.17 1.09 1.10
C LYS A 544 27.88 0.88 -0.38
N VAL A 545 27.54 1.96 -1.07
CA VAL A 545 27.42 2.02 -2.53
C VAL A 545 28.15 3.25 -3.02
N GLN A 546 29.15 3.07 -3.89
CA GLN A 546 30.08 4.14 -4.29
C GLN A 546 30.68 4.83 -3.05
N GLU A 547 30.51 6.15 -2.90
CA GLU A 547 30.91 6.92 -1.71
C GLU A 547 29.82 7.06 -0.63
N LYS A 548 28.61 6.54 -0.87
CA LYS A 548 27.48 6.65 0.05
C LYS A 548 27.49 5.49 1.05
N GLU A 549 27.16 5.78 2.30
CA GLU A 549 27.11 4.82 3.40
C GLU A 549 25.81 5.01 4.18
N THR A 550 25.14 3.91 4.51
CA THR A 550 24.07 3.87 5.50
C THR A 550 24.32 2.74 6.49
N LEU A 551 23.75 2.86 7.68
CA LEU A 551 23.95 1.92 8.78
C LEU A 551 22.60 1.32 9.15
N LEU A 552 22.56 -0.01 9.23
CA LEU A 552 21.39 -0.77 9.64
C LEU A 552 21.66 -1.38 11.02
N PRO A 553 21.06 -0.86 12.10
CA PRO A 553 21.13 -1.46 13.42
C PRO A 553 20.47 -2.84 13.43
N VAL A 554 21.13 -3.83 14.03
CA VAL A 554 20.64 -5.21 14.17
C VAL A 554 20.69 -5.63 15.63
N THR A 555 19.59 -6.18 16.16
CA THR A 555 19.53 -6.72 17.53
C THR A 555 18.96 -8.13 17.53
N ILE A 556 19.52 -9.00 18.38
CA ILE A 556 19.15 -10.40 18.46
C ILE A 556 18.60 -10.71 19.86
N GLY A 557 17.36 -11.19 19.89
CA GLY A 557 16.64 -11.53 21.11
C GLY A 557 16.22 -10.32 21.92
N LEU A 558 15.47 -10.59 22.99
CA LEU A 558 15.04 -9.60 23.96
C LEU A 558 15.53 -10.01 25.35
N THR A 559 15.92 -9.02 26.16
CA THR A 559 16.22 -9.22 27.57
C THR A 559 15.07 -8.69 28.42
N THR A 560 14.60 -9.49 29.37
CA THR A 560 13.58 -9.06 30.33
C THR A 560 14.23 -8.25 31.45
N GLU A 561 13.79 -7.01 31.64
CA GLU A 561 14.16 -6.17 32.78
C GLU A 561 12.97 -5.97 33.73
N ASN A 562 13.24 -5.99 35.04
CA ASN A 562 12.24 -5.73 36.06
C ASN A 562 12.22 -4.23 36.39
N ILE A 563 11.05 -3.61 36.18
CA ILE A 563 10.82 -2.18 36.40
C ILE A 563 10.27 -1.91 37.79
N SER A 564 9.37 -2.77 38.26
CA SER A 564 8.84 -2.67 39.63
C SER A 564 8.40 -4.03 40.14
N ASP A 565 8.89 -4.39 41.31
CA ASP A 565 8.46 -5.54 42.11
C ASP A 565 7.24 -5.22 43.00
N PHE A 566 6.79 -3.95 43.02
CA PHE A 566 5.72 -3.46 43.89
C PHE A 566 5.92 -3.76 45.39
N GLU A 567 7.18 -3.91 45.85
CA GLU A 567 7.49 -4.18 47.26
C GLU A 567 7.10 -3.03 48.19
N THR A 568 6.96 -1.82 47.64
CA THR A 568 6.45 -0.64 48.35
C THR A 568 5.47 0.15 47.48
N GLY A 569 4.57 0.91 48.12
CA GLY A 569 3.68 1.83 47.41
C GLY A 569 4.30 3.19 47.07
N ALA A 570 5.60 3.38 47.25
CA ALA A 570 6.28 4.62 46.92
C ALA A 570 6.22 4.86 45.40
N GLY A 571 5.90 6.09 44.99
CA GLY A 571 5.80 6.46 43.56
C GLY A 571 4.48 6.08 42.89
N TRP A 572 3.53 5.47 43.62
CA TRP A 572 2.22 5.08 43.08
C TRP A 572 1.07 5.75 43.82
N THR A 573 -0.01 6.05 43.11
CA THR A 573 -1.25 6.63 43.65
C THR A 573 -2.47 6.02 42.98
N ALA A 574 -3.56 5.84 43.73
CA ALA A 574 -4.85 5.45 43.16
C ALA A 574 -5.62 6.71 42.72
N THR A 575 -6.00 6.78 41.44
CA THR A 575 -6.92 7.81 40.91
C THR A 575 -8.11 7.15 40.22
N LYS A 576 -9.11 7.94 39.81
CA LYS A 576 -10.41 7.40 39.35
C LYS A 576 -11.08 8.29 38.32
N TYR A 577 -11.88 7.69 37.45
CA TYR A 577 -12.76 8.39 36.52
C TYR A 577 -14.07 7.61 36.31
N PRO A 578 -15.23 8.27 36.25
CA PRO A 578 -15.50 9.66 36.68
C PRO A 578 -15.37 9.80 38.21
N SER A 579 -15.55 11.01 38.74
CA SER A 579 -15.29 11.33 40.17
C SER A 579 -16.07 10.49 41.20
N ASN A 580 -17.15 9.85 40.75
CA ASN A 580 -18.06 9.00 41.51
C ASN A 580 -17.66 7.52 41.54
N VAL A 581 -16.70 7.07 40.73
CA VAL A 581 -16.05 5.77 40.93
C VAL A 581 -15.25 5.82 42.23
N ASP A 582 -15.17 4.73 42.98
CA ASP A 582 -14.22 4.61 44.09
C ASP A 582 -13.03 3.74 43.68
N ALA A 583 -11.82 4.16 44.08
CA ALA A 583 -10.58 3.47 43.81
C ALA A 583 -9.63 3.68 45.00
N SER A 584 -8.95 2.60 45.41
CA SER A 584 -7.93 2.64 46.48
C SER A 584 -6.81 1.67 46.17
N MET A 585 -5.60 1.99 46.63
CA MET A 585 -4.44 1.10 46.54
C MET A 585 -3.94 0.67 47.91
N GLU A 586 -3.43 -0.54 48.00
CA GLU A 586 -2.77 -1.09 49.20
C GLU A 586 -1.66 -2.07 48.79
N VAL A 587 -0.54 -2.06 49.51
CA VAL A 587 0.50 -3.10 49.36
C VAL A 587 0.05 -4.34 50.15
N VAL A 588 -0.09 -5.47 49.45
CA VAL A 588 -0.55 -6.75 50.01
C VAL A 588 0.46 -7.86 49.70
N THR A 589 0.20 -9.09 50.15
CA THR A 589 1.02 -10.24 49.74
C THR A 589 0.85 -10.51 48.24
N GLY A 590 1.95 -10.47 47.50
CA GLY A 590 2.04 -10.68 46.07
C GLY A 590 2.32 -12.13 45.69
N ARG A 591 2.74 -12.34 44.45
CA ARG A 591 3.19 -13.62 43.90
C ARG A 591 4.57 -13.98 44.43
N ASN A 592 5.49 -13.01 44.45
CA ASN A 592 6.89 -13.19 44.85
C ASN A 592 7.32 -12.15 45.92
N GLY A 593 6.58 -12.07 47.02
CA GLY A 593 6.85 -11.07 48.07
C GLY A 593 5.59 -10.26 48.34
N ASN A 594 5.68 -8.95 48.21
CA ASN A 594 4.51 -8.07 48.23
C ASN A 594 4.04 -7.79 46.81
N GLY A 595 2.85 -7.19 46.67
CA GLY A 595 2.30 -6.76 45.40
C GLY A 595 1.32 -5.62 45.62
N MET A 596 0.93 -4.94 44.54
CA MET A 596 0.05 -3.78 44.61
C MET A 596 -1.40 -4.19 44.36
N GLN A 597 -2.25 -4.12 45.38
CA GLN A 597 -3.69 -4.29 45.21
C GLN A 597 -4.33 -2.96 44.81
N LEU A 598 -5.06 -2.96 43.70
CA LEU A 598 -5.97 -1.90 43.29
C LEU A 598 -7.41 -2.38 43.49
N SER A 599 -8.13 -1.77 44.43
CA SER A 599 -9.57 -2.01 44.65
C SER A 599 -10.39 -0.92 43.99
N TYR A 600 -11.53 -1.30 43.41
CA TYR A 600 -12.38 -0.38 42.65
C TYR A 600 -13.87 -0.72 42.75
N ASP A 601 -14.72 0.31 42.60
CA ASP A 601 -16.17 0.21 42.58
C ASP A 601 -16.74 0.82 41.28
N PHE A 602 -17.19 -0.04 40.37
CA PHE A 602 -17.81 0.33 39.10
C PHE A 602 -19.34 0.25 39.14
N SER A 603 -19.94 0.06 40.31
CA SER A 603 -21.39 0.01 40.51
C SER A 603 -22.03 1.39 40.74
N SER A 604 -21.22 2.43 40.96
CA SER A 604 -21.69 3.76 41.31
C SER A 604 -22.21 4.60 40.13
N THR A 605 -22.01 4.15 38.88
CA THR A 605 -22.49 4.81 37.66
C THR A 605 -22.46 3.89 36.44
N THR A 606 -23.22 4.26 35.41
CA THR A 606 -23.31 3.58 34.12
C THR A 606 -22.48 4.25 33.02
N ALA A 607 -21.71 5.30 33.33
CA ALA A 607 -20.75 5.90 32.39
C ALA A 607 -19.57 4.95 32.09
N THR A 608 -18.52 5.39 31.40
CA THR A 608 -17.24 4.65 31.39
C THR A 608 -16.56 4.82 32.75
N ARG A 609 -16.13 3.73 33.39
CA ARG A 609 -15.54 3.73 34.74
C ARG A 609 -14.14 3.16 34.69
N ALA A 610 -13.19 3.86 35.29
CA ALA A 610 -11.80 3.44 35.36
C ALA A 610 -11.22 3.73 36.75
N ALA A 611 -10.41 2.80 37.24
CA ALA A 611 -9.60 2.97 38.45
C ALA A 611 -8.14 2.86 38.06
N TYR A 612 -7.35 3.88 38.34
CA TYR A 612 -5.97 3.96 37.89
C TYR A 612 -5.00 3.69 39.04
N LEU A 613 -4.07 2.78 38.82
CA LEU A 613 -2.80 2.75 39.53
C LEU A 613 -1.82 3.64 38.75
N GLN A 614 -1.58 4.85 39.26
CA GLN A 614 -0.86 5.91 38.57
C GLN A 614 0.54 6.12 39.15
N ALA A 615 1.56 6.13 38.29
CA ALA A 615 2.93 6.47 38.63
C ALA A 615 3.10 7.99 38.81
N SER A 616 3.81 8.41 39.86
CA SER A 616 4.13 9.81 40.15
C SER A 616 5.51 9.94 40.84
N PRO A 617 6.54 10.47 40.14
CA PRO A 617 6.53 10.86 38.73
C PRO A 617 6.30 9.66 37.78
N LYS A 618 6.03 9.92 36.50
CA LYS A 618 5.96 8.86 35.48
C LYS A 618 7.26 8.04 35.51
N LEU A 619 7.16 6.72 35.40
CA LEU A 619 8.30 5.81 35.50
C LEU A 619 8.99 5.70 34.15
N GLU A 620 10.22 6.20 34.05
CA GLU A 620 11.04 6.02 32.85
C GLU A 620 11.40 4.54 32.66
N LEU A 621 11.16 4.05 31.45
CA LEU A 621 11.46 2.68 31.04
C LEU A 621 12.83 2.64 30.35
N PRO A 622 13.62 1.58 30.57
CA PRO A 622 14.97 1.45 30.04
C PRO A 622 14.95 1.09 28.55
N GLY A 623 15.86 1.68 27.78
CA GLY A 623 16.13 1.31 26.38
C GLY A 623 14.90 1.32 25.46
N ASP A 624 15.01 0.57 24.37
CA ASP A 624 13.99 0.52 23.31
C ASP A 624 12.94 -0.57 23.57
N VAL A 625 12.18 -0.43 24.66
CA VAL A 625 11.18 -1.41 25.12
C VAL A 625 10.27 -1.91 24.01
N GLN A 626 10.30 -3.20 23.71
CA GLN A 626 9.42 -3.83 22.71
C GLN A 626 8.12 -4.35 23.34
N LYS A 627 8.16 -4.79 24.59
CA LYS A 627 6.97 -5.26 25.32
C LYS A 627 6.96 -4.78 26.75
N ILE A 628 5.76 -4.57 27.28
CA ILE A 628 5.52 -4.35 28.71
C ILE A 628 4.59 -5.43 29.24
N GLY A 629 4.96 -6.04 30.35
CA GLY A 629 4.21 -7.13 30.96
C GLY A 629 4.23 -7.10 32.48
N MET A 630 3.28 -7.81 33.09
CA MET A 630 3.17 -7.90 34.54
C MET A 630 2.35 -9.13 34.95
N TRP A 631 2.56 -9.60 36.18
CA TRP A 631 1.69 -10.60 36.79
C TRP A 631 0.47 -9.95 37.41
N VAL A 632 -0.71 -10.47 37.08
CA VAL A 632 -2.00 -9.97 37.60
C VAL A 632 -2.78 -11.10 38.23
N HIS A 633 -3.08 -10.94 39.52
CA HIS A 633 -4.06 -11.77 40.21
C HIS A 633 -5.47 -11.26 39.88
N GLY A 634 -6.16 -11.96 38.99
CA GLY A 634 -7.51 -11.58 38.54
C GLY A 634 -8.59 -11.84 39.59
N ASP A 635 -9.67 -11.08 39.52
CA ASP A 635 -10.90 -11.27 40.30
C ASP A 635 -12.02 -11.96 39.52
N GLY A 636 -11.85 -12.15 38.20
CA GLY A 636 -12.79 -12.82 37.31
C GLY A 636 -13.97 -11.97 36.87
N ASN A 637 -13.99 -10.66 37.19
CA ASN A 637 -15.13 -9.79 36.90
C ASN A 637 -15.17 -9.27 35.45
N GLY A 638 -14.14 -9.53 34.64
CA GLY A 638 -14.15 -9.25 33.20
C GLY A 638 -13.71 -7.84 32.80
N ALA A 639 -13.19 -7.01 33.72
CA ALA A 639 -12.73 -5.66 33.42
C ALA A 639 -11.68 -5.64 32.28
N TRP A 640 -11.71 -4.61 31.43
CA TRP A 640 -10.70 -4.41 30.38
C TRP A 640 -9.44 -3.80 31.01
N LEU A 641 -8.31 -4.51 30.98
CA LEU A 641 -7.06 -4.07 31.60
C LEU A 641 -6.14 -3.38 30.59
N ARG A 642 -5.70 -2.17 30.92
CA ARG A 642 -4.95 -1.29 30.02
C ARG A 642 -3.78 -0.62 30.73
N THR A 643 -2.85 -0.08 29.95
CA THR A 643 -1.75 0.78 30.41
C THR A 643 -1.60 2.00 29.51
N VAL A 644 -1.01 3.08 30.04
CA VAL A 644 -0.65 4.28 29.26
C VAL A 644 0.84 4.56 29.42
N ILE A 645 1.53 4.70 28.30
CA ILE A 645 2.92 5.14 28.21
C ILE A 645 2.99 6.52 27.53
N GLU A 646 4.03 7.29 27.82
CA GLU A 646 4.38 8.54 27.16
C GLU A 646 5.77 8.40 26.54
N ASP A 647 5.94 8.74 25.27
CA ASP A 647 7.24 8.69 24.61
C ASP A 647 8.07 9.97 24.86
N ALA A 648 9.28 10.05 24.30
CA ALA A 648 10.16 11.21 24.45
C ALA A 648 9.61 12.50 23.81
N SER A 649 8.70 12.39 22.84
CA SER A 649 8.00 13.52 22.23
C SER A 649 6.83 14.05 23.10
N GLY A 650 6.45 13.31 24.14
CA GLY A 650 5.29 13.62 24.98
C GLY A 650 3.97 13.00 24.48
N THR A 651 4.03 12.12 23.47
CA THR A 651 2.85 11.43 22.91
C THR A 651 2.42 10.29 23.83
N ASN A 652 1.13 10.20 24.16
CA ASN A 652 0.58 9.16 25.04
C ASN A 652 -0.05 8.02 24.25
N TYR A 653 0.39 6.78 24.50
CA TYR A 653 -0.14 5.57 23.87
C TYR A 653 -0.91 4.75 24.90
N THR A 654 -2.15 4.37 24.57
CA THR A 654 -2.98 3.52 25.44
C THR A 654 -2.99 2.09 24.94
N LEU A 655 -2.34 1.19 25.66
CA LEU A 655 -2.14 -0.20 25.26
C LEU A 655 -3.07 -1.14 26.04
N THR A 656 -3.55 -2.21 25.38
CA THR A 656 -4.39 -3.23 26.01
C THR A 656 -3.52 -4.37 26.52
N LEU A 657 -3.54 -4.61 27.84
CA LEU A 657 -2.85 -5.75 28.46
C LEU A 657 -3.71 -7.01 28.46
N ALA A 658 -5.02 -6.86 28.66
CA ALA A 658 -5.99 -7.95 28.53
C ALA A 658 -7.37 -7.37 28.22
N SER A 659 -8.01 -7.84 27.13
CA SER A 659 -9.34 -7.37 26.72
C SER A 659 -10.42 -7.65 27.78
N GLN A 660 -10.28 -8.71 28.58
CA GLN A 660 -11.12 -9.01 29.74
C GLN A 660 -10.35 -9.77 30.83
N VAL A 661 -10.44 -9.33 32.08
CA VAL A 661 -9.91 -10.05 33.25
C VAL A 661 -10.95 -11.06 33.75
N ASN A 662 -11.16 -12.14 32.99
CA ASN A 662 -12.14 -13.20 33.27
C ASN A 662 -11.56 -14.41 34.04
N TRP A 663 -10.34 -14.28 34.57
CA TRP A 663 -9.67 -15.33 35.35
C TRP A 663 -9.60 -14.96 36.84
N THR A 664 -9.44 -15.99 37.66
CA THR A 664 -9.05 -15.85 39.08
C THR A 664 -7.66 -16.45 39.27
N GLY A 665 -6.86 -15.87 40.18
CA GLY A 665 -5.47 -16.28 40.37
C GLY A 665 -4.48 -15.51 39.49
N TRP A 666 -3.19 -15.87 39.59
CA TRP A 666 -2.09 -15.21 38.89
C TRP A 666 -2.02 -15.60 37.40
N LYS A 667 -1.99 -14.60 36.52
CA LYS A 667 -1.70 -14.74 35.10
C LYS A 667 -0.74 -13.63 34.66
N TYR A 668 0.25 -13.97 33.86
CA TYR A 668 1.10 -12.97 33.22
C TYR A 668 0.36 -12.39 32.02
N VAL A 669 0.32 -11.07 31.94
CA VAL A 669 -0.28 -10.31 30.83
C VAL A 669 0.77 -9.39 30.26
N GLU A 670 0.77 -9.21 28.94
CA GLU A 670 1.74 -8.39 28.23
C GLU A 670 1.12 -7.74 27.00
N THR A 671 1.77 -6.69 26.51
CA THR A 671 1.44 -6.02 25.25
C THR A 671 2.72 -5.53 24.59
N SER A 672 2.74 -5.52 23.26
CA SER A 672 3.82 -4.90 22.49
C SER A 672 3.65 -3.38 22.46
N LEU A 673 4.77 -2.67 22.36
CA LEU A 673 4.79 -1.25 22.07
C LEU A 673 4.67 -1.05 20.54
N PRO A 674 3.93 -0.02 20.09
CA PRO A 674 3.88 0.36 18.68
C PRO A 674 5.26 0.65 18.08
N GLU A 675 5.47 0.30 16.82
CA GLU A 675 6.62 0.76 16.04
C GLU A 675 6.60 2.30 15.92
N GLY A 676 7.78 2.94 15.78
CA GLY A 676 7.89 4.40 15.62
C GLY A 676 7.89 5.23 16.92
N ILE A 677 7.81 4.60 18.09
CA ILE A 677 7.91 5.28 19.38
C ILE A 677 9.30 5.89 19.61
N GLN A 678 9.35 7.09 20.20
CA GLN A 678 10.61 7.76 20.58
C GLN A 678 11.00 7.48 22.04
N TYR A 679 12.25 7.06 22.26
CA TYR A 679 12.78 6.77 23.60
C TYR A 679 13.52 7.98 24.20
N PRO A 680 13.56 8.14 25.54
CA PRO A 680 13.03 7.23 26.56
C PRO A 680 11.51 7.32 26.74
N VAL A 681 10.87 6.16 26.90
CA VAL A 681 9.43 6.02 27.19
C VAL A 681 9.20 6.07 28.69
N LYS A 682 8.07 6.62 29.12
CA LYS A 682 7.66 6.71 30.53
C LYS A 682 6.29 6.07 30.74
N LEU A 683 6.21 5.08 31.62
CA LEU A 683 4.95 4.51 32.08
C LEU A 683 4.19 5.51 32.96
N TRP A 684 2.94 5.79 32.60
CA TRP A 684 2.09 6.71 33.34
C TRP A 684 1.11 5.99 34.28
N ARG A 685 0.33 5.02 33.79
CA ARG A 685 -0.73 4.38 34.59
C ARG A 685 -1.17 3.02 34.07
N ILE A 686 -1.54 2.14 34.99
CA ILE A 686 -2.15 0.81 34.74
C ILE A 686 -3.57 0.84 35.30
N TYR A 687 -4.56 0.35 34.55
CA TYR A 687 -5.95 0.49 34.98
C TYR A 687 -6.91 -0.56 34.39
N PRO A 688 -7.82 -1.14 35.21
CA PRO A 688 -9.07 -1.68 34.71
C PRO A 688 -10.02 -0.57 34.28
N VAL A 689 -10.77 -0.81 33.20
CA VAL A 689 -11.86 0.03 32.72
C VAL A 689 -13.09 -0.82 32.35
N GLU A 690 -14.27 -0.29 32.63
CA GLU A 690 -15.55 -0.87 32.23
C GLU A 690 -16.37 0.19 31.46
N THR A 691 -16.75 -0.16 30.23
CA THR A 691 -17.51 0.72 29.33
C THR A 691 -18.94 0.23 29.15
N ASN A 692 -19.25 -1.02 29.50
CA ASN A 692 -20.60 -1.55 29.42
C ASN A 692 -21.44 -1.03 30.60
N SER A 693 -22.55 -0.38 30.29
CA SER A 693 -23.46 0.18 31.29
C SER A 693 -24.20 -0.89 32.10
N ASN A 694 -24.28 -2.12 31.58
CA ASN A 694 -25.03 -3.23 32.19
C ASN A 694 -24.20 -4.00 33.23
N GLU A 695 -22.87 -3.89 33.20
CA GLU A 695 -21.97 -4.64 34.07
C GLU A 695 -21.61 -3.80 35.30
N GLN A 696 -22.22 -4.03 36.46
CA GLN A 696 -21.99 -3.23 37.68
C GLN A 696 -21.46 -4.10 38.80
N TYR A 697 -20.20 -3.88 39.17
CA TYR A 697 -19.50 -4.71 40.15
C TYR A 697 -18.43 -3.91 40.91
N THR A 698 -17.98 -4.50 42.00
CA THR A 698 -16.75 -4.09 42.69
C THR A 698 -15.69 -5.17 42.49
N GLY A 699 -14.44 -4.75 42.41
CA GLY A 699 -13.35 -5.65 42.07
C GLY A 699 -12.04 -5.30 42.76
N ARG A 700 -11.09 -6.21 42.63
CA ARG A 700 -9.72 -6.03 43.11
C ARG A 700 -8.75 -6.78 42.22
N LEU A 701 -7.72 -6.09 41.75
CA LEU A 701 -6.60 -6.71 41.05
C LEU A 701 -5.36 -6.57 41.93
N ILE A 702 -4.53 -7.61 42.01
CA ILE A 702 -3.19 -7.52 42.60
C ILE A 702 -2.19 -7.60 41.45
N ILE A 703 -1.32 -6.59 41.34
CA ILE A 703 -0.30 -6.48 40.30
C ILE A 703 1.06 -6.73 40.95
N ASP A 704 1.90 -7.52 40.30
CA ASP A 704 3.23 -7.88 40.76
C ASP A 704 4.18 -8.04 39.56
N ASP A 705 5.49 -7.95 39.77
CA ASP A 705 6.54 -8.18 38.77
C ASP A 705 6.28 -7.43 37.45
N LEU A 706 6.25 -6.09 37.47
CA LEU A 706 6.22 -5.27 36.25
C LEU A 706 7.55 -5.39 35.52
N THR A 707 7.52 -5.94 34.32
CA THR A 707 8.68 -6.20 33.49
C THR A 707 8.54 -5.56 32.12
N VAL A 708 9.67 -5.30 31.48
CA VAL A 708 9.76 -4.91 30.08
C VAL A 708 10.71 -5.86 29.35
N GLU A 709 10.47 -6.05 28.05
CA GLU A 709 11.41 -6.73 27.17
C GLU A 709 12.09 -5.67 26.31
N VAL A 710 13.42 -5.58 26.42
CA VAL A 710 14.26 -4.61 25.69
C VAL A 710 15.24 -5.35 24.78
N PRO A 711 15.51 -4.84 23.58
CA PRO A 711 16.59 -5.37 22.77
C PRO A 711 17.93 -4.99 23.42
N PRO A 712 19.01 -5.73 23.15
CA PRO A 712 20.35 -5.33 23.54
C PRO A 712 20.66 -3.91 23.03
N SER A 713 21.22 -3.06 23.89
CA SER A 713 21.53 -1.67 23.54
C SER A 713 22.49 -1.59 22.36
N ILE A 714 22.25 -0.68 21.43
CA ILE A 714 23.15 -0.39 20.31
C ILE A 714 23.43 1.12 20.27
N GLU A 715 24.71 1.49 20.24
CA GLU A 715 25.08 2.89 20.00
C GLU A 715 24.90 3.18 18.50
N ILE A 716 23.79 3.81 18.16
CA ILE A 716 23.58 4.35 16.81
C ILE A 716 24.35 5.68 16.73
N PRO A 717 25.24 5.87 15.74
CA PRO A 717 25.90 7.14 15.57
C PRO A 717 24.88 8.25 15.35
N GLU A 718 25.19 9.47 15.80
CA GLU A 718 24.30 10.62 15.62
C GLU A 718 23.89 10.75 14.14
N PRO A 719 22.60 11.00 13.86
CA PRO A 719 22.12 11.14 12.49
C PRO A 719 22.93 12.22 11.76
N VAL A 720 23.24 11.95 10.49
CA VAL A 720 23.94 12.88 9.61
C VAL A 720 23.15 14.19 9.54
N GLU A 721 23.82 15.35 9.59
CA GLU A 721 23.17 16.67 9.44
C GLU A 721 22.26 16.66 8.20
N VAL A 722 20.98 17.04 8.37
CA VAL A 722 19.98 17.08 7.29
C VAL A 722 20.47 17.99 6.16
N GLU A 723 20.49 17.47 4.94
CA GLU A 723 20.89 18.26 3.77
C GLU A 723 19.84 19.35 3.49
N GLU A 724 20.28 20.61 3.43
CA GLU A 724 19.41 21.77 3.16
C GLU A 724 18.84 21.68 1.74
N ASP A 725 17.53 21.42 1.57
CA ASP A 725 16.90 21.50 0.25
C ASP A 725 16.87 22.96 -0.24
N PRO A 726 17.30 23.24 -1.49
CA PRO A 726 17.37 24.61 -2.00
C PRO A 726 16.01 25.31 -2.13
N LEU A 727 14.88 24.58 -2.14
CA LEU A 727 13.52 25.13 -2.19
C LEU A 727 13.26 26.03 -0.97
N ILE A 728 13.70 25.61 0.21
CA ILE A 728 13.62 26.42 1.43
C ILE A 728 14.82 27.37 1.47
N LEU A 729 14.53 28.67 1.48
CA LEU A 729 15.56 29.69 1.40
C LEU A 729 16.33 29.80 2.73
N GLN A 730 17.66 29.73 2.60
CA GLN A 730 18.63 29.97 3.66
C GLN A 730 19.57 31.10 3.24
N ASN A 731 19.82 32.07 4.14
CA ASN A 731 20.69 33.24 3.90
C ASN A 731 20.29 34.13 2.71
N THR A 732 19.01 34.11 2.33
CA THR A 732 18.43 34.95 1.29
C THR A 732 16.93 35.11 1.53
N LYS A 733 16.29 36.04 0.83
CA LYS A 733 14.82 36.21 0.80
C LYS A 733 14.28 35.89 -0.59
N ILE A 734 12.96 35.72 -0.69
CA ILE A 734 12.24 35.69 -1.96
C ILE A 734 12.53 37.00 -2.70
N SER A 735 12.96 36.88 -3.95
CA SER A 735 13.32 37.99 -4.81
C SER A 735 12.09 38.72 -5.36
N ASP A 736 12.22 40.02 -5.61
CA ASP A 736 11.12 40.89 -6.09
C ASP A 736 10.63 40.56 -7.52
N ASP A 737 11.35 39.70 -8.25
CA ASP A 737 10.96 39.20 -9.57
C ASP A 737 10.02 37.98 -9.52
N ARG A 738 9.64 37.54 -8.31
CA ARG A 738 8.67 36.47 -8.04
C ARG A 738 7.39 37.05 -7.45
N TRP A 739 6.24 36.56 -7.90
CA TRP A 739 4.97 36.81 -7.20
C TRP A 739 4.83 35.86 -6.01
N LYS A 740 3.99 36.22 -5.05
CA LYS A 740 3.97 35.57 -3.73
C LYS A 740 2.59 35.07 -3.35
N PHE A 741 2.53 33.97 -2.63
CA PHE A 741 1.33 33.54 -1.90
C PHE A 741 1.72 33.05 -0.50
N ALA A 742 0.82 33.16 0.46
CA ALA A 742 1.04 32.73 1.84
C ALA A 742 0.21 31.50 2.19
N VAL A 743 0.71 30.69 3.12
CA VAL A 743 0.01 29.52 3.66
C VAL A 743 0.03 29.57 5.19
N LEU A 744 -1.14 29.37 5.79
CA LEU A 744 -1.37 29.26 7.23
C LEU A 744 -2.11 27.94 7.51
N SER A 745 -1.72 27.22 8.56
CA SER A 745 -2.32 25.92 8.91
C SER A 745 -2.35 25.72 10.43
N ASP A 746 -3.24 24.83 10.91
CA ASP A 746 -3.20 24.25 12.26
C ASP A 746 -3.21 25.28 13.40
N SER A 747 -4.04 26.32 13.27
CA SER A 747 -4.22 27.30 14.35
C SER A 747 -5.06 26.73 15.50
N GLN A 748 -6.06 25.90 15.18
CA GLN A 748 -6.94 25.18 16.09
C GLN A 748 -7.44 26.02 17.27
N PHE A 749 -8.10 27.16 16.98
CA PHE A 749 -8.74 27.96 18.01
C PHE A 749 -10.24 27.67 18.15
N VAL A 750 -10.83 28.09 19.27
CA VAL A 750 -12.27 27.96 19.55
C VAL A 750 -12.87 29.30 19.93
N ALA A 751 -14.11 29.55 19.51
CA ALA A 751 -14.86 30.77 19.83
C ALA A 751 -15.12 30.91 21.33
N LYS A 752 -15.18 29.79 22.06
CA LYS A 752 -15.38 29.77 23.51
C LYS A 752 -14.21 30.38 24.29
N ASN A 753 -13.02 30.50 23.67
CA ASN A 753 -11.84 31.09 24.29
C ASN A 753 -11.13 32.08 23.33
N PRO A 754 -11.77 33.23 23.03
CA PRO A 754 -11.31 34.14 21.98
C PRO A 754 -10.00 34.89 22.30
N ASN A 755 -9.45 34.69 23.51
CA ASN A 755 -8.20 35.30 23.96
C ASN A 755 -7.11 34.25 24.25
N SER A 756 -7.26 33.03 23.72
CA SER A 756 -6.28 31.95 23.89
C SER A 756 -4.93 32.30 23.24
N SER A 757 -3.89 31.54 23.57
CA SER A 757 -2.60 31.66 22.89
C SER A 757 -2.72 31.35 21.39
N GLN A 758 -3.52 30.36 21.01
CA GLN A 758 -3.79 30.01 19.61
C GLN A 758 -4.35 31.20 18.82
N VAL A 759 -5.37 31.89 19.35
CA VAL A 759 -5.95 33.06 18.66
C VAL A 759 -4.93 34.18 18.51
N LYS A 760 -4.09 34.40 19.52
CA LYS A 760 -3.05 35.45 19.46
C LYS A 760 -1.99 35.12 18.41
N MET A 761 -1.52 33.88 18.36
CA MET A 761 -0.56 33.43 17.35
C MET A 761 -1.16 33.50 15.95
N ALA A 762 -2.40 33.06 15.75
CA ALA A 762 -3.08 33.15 14.47
C ALA A 762 -3.20 34.61 14.00
N ARG A 763 -3.62 35.53 14.88
CA ARG A 763 -3.70 36.96 14.57
C ARG A 763 -2.33 37.57 14.25
N GLU A 764 -1.31 37.23 15.03
CA GLU A 764 0.06 37.68 14.77
C GLU A 764 0.56 37.18 13.41
N ALA A 765 0.34 35.90 13.08
CA ALA A 765 0.69 35.34 11.79
C ALA A 765 -0.02 36.07 10.64
N LEU A 766 -1.34 36.29 10.76
CA LEU A 766 -2.12 37.03 9.75
C LEU A 766 -1.60 38.46 9.56
N GLN A 767 -1.27 39.18 10.63
CA GLN A 767 -0.68 40.52 10.55
C GLN A 767 0.68 40.51 9.84
N GLN A 768 1.52 39.51 10.12
CA GLN A 768 2.81 39.34 9.44
C GLN A 768 2.63 38.99 7.96
N ILE A 769 1.65 38.14 7.63
CA ILE A 769 1.29 37.79 6.25
C ILE A 769 0.85 39.04 5.48
N VAL A 770 -0.05 39.85 6.06
CA VAL A 770 -0.50 41.11 5.45
C VAL A 770 0.67 42.05 5.18
N ALA A 771 1.65 42.11 6.09
CA ALA A 771 2.84 42.94 5.93
C ALA A 771 3.76 42.50 4.77
N GLU A 772 3.76 41.22 4.38
CA GLU A 772 4.51 40.71 3.22
C GLU A 772 3.76 40.90 1.89
N ASN A 773 2.49 41.33 1.94
CA ASN A 773 1.63 41.64 0.79
C ASN A 773 1.64 40.55 -0.31
N PRO A 774 1.21 39.30 0.01
CA PRO A 774 1.06 38.24 -0.98
C PRO A 774 -0.11 38.53 -1.94
N ASP A 775 -0.14 37.84 -3.07
CA ASP A 775 -1.24 37.91 -4.04
C ASP A 775 -2.53 37.26 -3.49
N PHE A 776 -2.40 36.26 -2.63
CA PHE A 776 -3.50 35.59 -1.89
C PHE A 776 -2.97 34.77 -0.71
N LEU A 777 -3.88 34.35 0.18
CA LEU A 777 -3.62 33.48 1.33
C LEU A 777 -4.40 32.16 1.18
N VAL A 778 -3.73 31.04 1.45
CA VAL A 778 -4.37 29.73 1.64
C VAL A 778 -4.39 29.40 3.13
N ILE A 779 -5.58 29.16 3.68
CA ILE A 779 -5.76 28.48 4.97
C ILE A 779 -5.86 26.98 4.67
N ASN A 780 -4.86 26.20 5.08
CA ASN A 780 -4.75 24.78 4.74
C ASN A 780 -5.25 23.89 5.89
N GLY A 781 -6.51 24.05 6.28
CA GLY A 781 -7.18 23.26 7.31
C GLY A 781 -6.83 23.64 8.75
N ASP A 782 -7.63 23.11 9.67
CA ASP A 782 -7.48 23.20 11.12
C ASP A 782 -7.33 24.64 11.63
N LEU A 783 -8.11 25.58 11.07
CA LEU A 783 -8.16 26.94 11.63
C LEU A 783 -8.93 26.92 12.96
N VAL A 784 -9.99 26.12 13.02
CA VAL A 784 -10.80 25.89 14.22
C VAL A 784 -10.49 24.52 14.82
N ASP A 785 -10.84 24.29 16.10
CA ASP A 785 -10.55 23.02 16.80
C ASP A 785 -11.78 22.10 16.94
N THR A 786 -12.99 22.67 17.06
CA THR A 786 -14.19 21.92 17.45
C THR A 786 -15.37 21.95 16.47
N ALA A 787 -15.26 22.69 15.37
CA ALA A 787 -16.25 22.76 14.28
C ALA A 787 -17.71 23.06 14.70
N TRP A 788 -17.91 23.83 15.77
CA TRP A 788 -19.24 24.36 16.07
C TRP A 788 -19.52 25.61 15.22
N GLU A 789 -20.80 25.91 14.97
CA GLU A 789 -21.22 27.09 14.18
C GLU A 789 -20.54 28.38 14.69
N GLU A 790 -20.42 28.53 16.01
CA GLU A 790 -19.78 29.70 16.61
C GLU A 790 -18.27 29.78 16.31
N ASP A 791 -17.59 28.64 16.16
CA ASP A 791 -16.17 28.60 15.83
C ASP A 791 -15.93 29.16 14.42
N PHE A 792 -16.76 28.77 13.45
CA PHE A 792 -16.66 29.27 12.07
C PHE A 792 -17.05 30.75 11.95
N ALA A 793 -18.09 31.18 12.66
CA ALA A 793 -18.44 32.60 12.72
C ALA A 793 -17.29 33.44 13.31
N PHE A 794 -16.64 32.93 14.35
CA PHE A 794 -15.49 33.59 14.96
C PHE A 794 -14.25 33.55 14.05
N ALA A 795 -13.99 32.43 13.36
CA ALA A 795 -12.91 32.34 12.39
C ALA A 795 -13.07 33.36 11.26
N LYS A 796 -14.29 33.47 10.70
CA LYS A 796 -14.61 34.50 9.71
C LYS A 796 -14.38 35.91 10.25
N GLN A 797 -14.81 36.19 11.49
CA GLN A 797 -14.53 37.48 12.14
C GLN A 797 -13.02 37.76 12.25
N VAL A 798 -12.21 36.79 12.69
CA VAL A 798 -10.74 36.95 12.80
C VAL A 798 -10.13 37.26 11.43
N LEU A 799 -10.52 36.54 10.38
CA LEU A 799 -10.02 36.77 9.02
C LEU A 799 -10.42 38.16 8.49
N GLU A 800 -11.67 38.59 8.70
CA GLU A 800 -12.15 39.92 8.32
C GLU A 800 -11.43 41.05 9.07
N GLU A 801 -11.11 40.84 10.36
CA GLU A 801 -10.43 41.84 11.19
C GLU A 801 -8.94 42.00 10.85
N GLU A 802 -8.23 40.90 10.61
CA GLU A 802 -6.78 40.91 10.39
C GLU A 802 -6.38 41.04 8.92
N VAL A 803 -7.16 40.46 7.99
CA VAL A 803 -6.86 40.46 6.54
C VAL A 803 -7.77 41.43 5.79
N GLY A 804 -9.08 41.42 6.08
CA GLY A 804 -10.05 42.27 5.38
C GLY A 804 -10.07 42.03 3.86
N ASP A 805 -10.04 43.12 3.08
CA ASP A 805 -10.09 43.09 1.60
C ASP A 805 -8.69 43.21 0.94
N GLU A 806 -7.60 43.03 1.69
CA GLU A 806 -6.23 43.24 1.17
C GLU A 806 -5.88 42.25 0.05
N PHE A 807 -6.25 40.97 0.18
CA PHE A 807 -6.08 39.92 -0.83
C PHE A 807 -7.07 38.76 -0.62
N PRO A 808 -7.34 37.93 -1.66
CA PRO A 808 -8.22 36.77 -1.55
C PRO A 808 -7.73 35.73 -0.54
N ILE A 809 -8.69 35.06 0.11
CA ILE A 809 -8.44 33.94 1.03
C ILE A 809 -9.11 32.69 0.46
N TYR A 810 -8.35 31.61 0.31
CA TYR A 810 -8.86 30.29 -0.03
C TYR A 810 -8.74 29.40 1.20
N TYR A 811 -9.85 28.80 1.65
CA TYR A 811 -9.88 28.01 2.87
C TYR A 811 -10.28 26.57 2.57
N THR A 812 -9.29 25.66 2.64
CA THR A 812 -9.47 24.21 2.55
C THR A 812 -9.71 23.63 3.94
N PRO A 813 -10.69 22.74 4.16
CA PRO A 813 -10.92 22.14 5.46
C PRO A 813 -9.90 21.03 5.79
N GLY A 814 -9.57 20.93 7.07
CA GLY A 814 -8.88 19.82 7.72
C GLY A 814 -9.85 18.96 8.54
N ASN A 815 -9.32 18.02 9.30
CA ASN A 815 -10.15 17.12 10.11
C ASN A 815 -10.80 17.83 11.30
N HIS A 816 -10.23 18.92 11.81
CA HIS A 816 -10.86 19.68 12.88
C HIS A 816 -12.07 20.49 12.42
N GLU A 817 -12.25 20.69 11.10
CA GLU A 817 -13.45 21.31 10.53
C GLU A 817 -14.68 20.37 10.51
N ILE A 818 -14.52 19.09 10.83
CA ILE A 818 -15.63 18.12 10.92
C ILE A 818 -15.84 17.52 12.33
N VAL A 819 -14.96 17.79 13.31
CA VAL A 819 -15.00 17.16 14.66
C VAL A 819 -16.35 17.30 15.36
N GLY A 820 -17.01 18.45 15.22
CA GLY A 820 -18.28 18.77 15.89
C GLY A 820 -19.48 18.05 15.28
N SER A 821 -19.85 18.42 14.05
CA SER A 821 -21.01 17.90 13.31
C SER A 821 -20.79 16.51 12.70
N GLY A 822 -19.54 16.05 12.58
CA GLY A 822 -19.18 14.84 11.84
C GLY A 822 -19.19 15.01 10.32
N ASN A 823 -19.42 16.23 9.82
CA ASN A 823 -19.48 16.61 8.41
C ASN A 823 -19.17 18.12 8.25
N LEU A 824 -19.12 18.62 7.02
CA LEU A 824 -18.81 20.02 6.71
C LEU A 824 -20.01 20.97 6.69
N ASP A 825 -21.20 20.58 7.17
CA ASP A 825 -22.40 21.43 7.06
C ASP A 825 -22.21 22.80 7.72
N ASN A 826 -21.60 22.83 8.92
CA ASN A 826 -21.31 24.07 9.65
C ASN A 826 -20.25 24.93 8.95
N PHE A 827 -19.25 24.29 8.35
CA PHE A 827 -18.22 24.96 7.56
C PHE A 827 -18.85 25.63 6.32
N LEU A 828 -19.61 24.85 5.54
CA LEU A 828 -20.24 25.28 4.28
C LEU A 828 -21.33 26.34 4.50
N ALA A 829 -21.90 26.43 5.71
CA ALA A 829 -22.82 27.51 6.07
C ALA A 829 -22.13 28.89 6.15
N VAL A 830 -20.80 28.93 6.32
CA VAL A 830 -20.00 30.17 6.47
C VAL A 830 -19.05 30.39 5.31
N PHE A 831 -18.39 29.33 4.83
CA PHE A 831 -17.44 29.31 3.73
C PHE A 831 -18.03 28.43 2.61
N GLU A 832 -18.60 29.07 1.59
CA GLU A 832 -19.46 28.41 0.57
C GLU A 832 -18.76 27.29 -0.22
N GLU A 833 -17.43 27.25 -0.23
CA GLU A 833 -16.60 26.31 -0.99
C GLU A 833 -15.58 25.63 -0.05
N ASN A 834 -15.45 24.31 -0.17
CA ASN A 834 -14.44 23.49 0.52
C ASN A 834 -13.28 23.05 -0.39
N ARG A 835 -13.39 23.30 -1.69
CA ARG A 835 -12.37 22.97 -2.71
C ARG A 835 -12.26 24.10 -3.73
N TYR A 836 -11.08 24.23 -4.34
CA TYR A 836 -10.83 25.30 -5.31
C TYR A 836 -9.96 24.79 -6.45
N SER A 837 -10.27 25.25 -7.68
CA SER A 837 -9.39 25.09 -8.84
C SER A 837 -9.32 26.42 -9.58
N PHE A 838 -8.12 27.01 -9.66
CA PHE A 838 -7.93 28.30 -10.31
C PHE A 838 -6.52 28.47 -10.85
N ASP A 839 -6.38 29.31 -11.88
CA ASP A 839 -5.08 29.62 -12.48
C ASP A 839 -4.62 31.02 -12.04
N HIS A 840 -3.38 31.13 -11.59
CA HIS A 840 -2.75 32.40 -11.22
C HIS A 840 -1.37 32.52 -11.84
N GLN A 841 -1.16 33.53 -12.70
CA GLN A 841 0.12 33.82 -13.35
C GLN A 841 0.78 32.60 -14.02
N GLY A 842 -0.03 31.73 -14.64
CA GLY A 842 0.44 30.51 -15.30
C GLY A 842 0.74 29.34 -14.36
N THR A 843 0.30 29.38 -13.11
CA THR A 843 0.32 28.24 -12.19
C THR A 843 -1.13 27.85 -11.86
N ARG A 844 -1.46 26.57 -12.02
CA ARG A 844 -2.76 26.03 -11.61
C ARG A 844 -2.71 25.60 -10.15
N PHE A 845 -3.66 26.10 -9.37
CA PHE A 845 -3.86 25.75 -7.97
C PHE A 845 -5.05 24.80 -7.86
N ILE A 846 -4.85 23.68 -7.17
CA ILE A 846 -5.89 22.66 -6.92
C ILE A 846 -5.91 22.39 -5.43
N LEU A 847 -6.95 22.83 -4.74
CA LEU A 847 -7.12 22.73 -3.29
C LEU A 847 -8.20 21.68 -3.01
N LEU A 848 -7.81 20.61 -2.32
CA LEU A 848 -8.60 19.40 -2.14
C LEU A 848 -9.03 19.20 -0.68
N ASP A 849 -10.23 18.67 -0.49
CA ASP A 849 -10.80 18.34 0.81
C ASP A 849 -10.33 16.96 1.26
N SER A 850 -9.56 16.96 2.35
CA SER A 850 -9.08 15.73 3.01
C SER A 850 -9.60 15.63 4.45
N SER A 851 -10.69 16.31 4.80
CA SER A 851 -11.18 16.45 6.17
C SER A 851 -11.46 15.11 6.88
N THR A 852 -11.77 14.05 6.15
CA THR A 852 -11.95 12.70 6.73
C THR A 852 -10.64 11.91 6.88
N GLY A 853 -9.50 12.49 6.54
CA GLY A 853 -8.20 11.80 6.45
C GLY A 853 -8.00 11.03 5.14
N SER A 854 -8.88 11.23 4.14
CA SER A 854 -8.82 10.62 2.81
C SER A 854 -9.58 11.49 1.80
N PHE A 855 -9.07 11.61 0.57
CA PHE A 855 -9.78 12.34 -0.48
C PHE A 855 -11.04 11.58 -0.92
N ARG A 856 -10.96 10.26 -1.05
CA ARG A 856 -12.06 9.36 -1.42
C ARG A 856 -13.25 9.46 -0.47
N THR A 857 -13.00 9.43 0.84
CA THR A 857 -14.10 9.45 1.83
C THR A 857 -14.60 10.86 2.15
N SER A 858 -13.83 11.90 1.80
CA SER A 858 -14.29 13.30 1.85
C SER A 858 -15.23 13.59 0.68
N ASP A 859 -14.74 13.40 -0.55
CA ASP A 859 -15.53 13.45 -1.79
C ASP A 859 -14.74 12.79 -2.92
N PHE A 860 -15.22 11.69 -3.48
CA PHE A 860 -14.50 10.99 -4.54
C PHE A 860 -14.44 11.78 -5.87
N ASP A 861 -15.40 12.66 -6.16
CA ASP A 861 -15.43 13.42 -7.42
C ASP A 861 -14.19 14.30 -7.59
N GLN A 862 -13.62 14.78 -6.48
CA GLN A 862 -12.41 15.60 -6.50
C GLN A 862 -11.18 14.86 -7.04
N MET A 863 -11.13 13.53 -6.91
CA MET A 863 -10.03 12.71 -7.44
C MET A 863 -10.10 12.65 -8.96
N ILE A 864 -11.30 12.56 -9.52
CA ILE A 864 -11.55 12.63 -10.97
C ILE A 864 -11.20 14.04 -11.48
N GLU A 865 -11.72 15.08 -10.81
CA GLU A 865 -11.42 16.48 -11.15
C GLU A 865 -9.92 16.79 -11.09
N LEU A 866 -9.19 16.22 -10.12
CA LEU A 866 -7.73 16.34 -10.00
C LEU A 866 -7.04 15.72 -11.22
N LYS A 867 -7.35 14.47 -11.55
CA LYS A 867 -6.73 13.77 -12.70
C LYS A 867 -6.98 14.53 -14.00
N GLU A 868 -8.21 14.97 -14.23
CA GLU A 868 -8.59 15.80 -15.38
C GLU A 868 -7.81 17.12 -15.40
N SER A 869 -7.73 17.81 -14.25
CA SER A 869 -7.02 19.09 -14.12
C SER A 869 -5.52 18.95 -14.39
N LEU A 870 -4.89 17.86 -13.96
CA LEU A 870 -3.49 17.55 -14.24
C LEU A 870 -3.27 17.24 -15.73
N ASN A 871 -4.14 16.41 -16.32
CA ASN A 871 -4.07 16.09 -17.75
C ASN A 871 -4.25 17.33 -18.64
N ASP A 872 -5.21 18.20 -18.31
CA ASP A 872 -5.40 19.50 -18.98
C ASP A 872 -4.19 20.40 -18.80
N ALA A 873 -3.71 20.60 -17.56
CA ALA A 873 -2.55 21.42 -17.27
C ALA A 873 -1.27 20.91 -17.95
N ALA A 874 -1.13 19.60 -18.15
CA ALA A 874 0.04 19.02 -18.82
C ALA A 874 0.12 19.48 -20.28
N THR A 875 -1.03 19.62 -20.95
CA THR A 875 -1.12 19.97 -22.38
C THR A 875 -1.38 21.45 -22.65
N ASP A 876 -1.95 22.19 -21.68
CA ASP A 876 -2.20 23.62 -21.84
C ASP A 876 -0.90 24.44 -21.77
N SER A 877 -0.55 25.10 -22.87
CA SER A 877 0.60 26.00 -22.98
C SER A 877 0.51 27.26 -22.10
N SER A 878 -0.67 27.62 -21.59
CA SER A 878 -0.84 28.75 -20.66
C SER A 878 -0.43 28.40 -19.23
N ILE A 879 -0.38 27.11 -18.91
CA ILE A 879 -0.01 26.58 -17.59
C ILE A 879 1.46 26.12 -17.62
N ASN A 880 2.23 26.62 -16.68
CA ASN A 880 3.66 26.34 -16.49
C ASN A 880 3.88 25.36 -15.34
N ASN A 881 3.05 25.40 -14.30
CA ASN A 881 3.21 24.61 -13.08
C ASN A 881 1.86 24.27 -12.45
N VAL A 882 1.86 23.28 -11.57
CA VAL A 882 0.72 22.91 -10.72
C VAL A 882 1.13 22.97 -9.24
N VAL A 883 0.22 23.43 -8.39
CA VAL A 883 0.34 23.38 -6.93
C VAL A 883 -0.91 22.69 -6.41
N VAL A 884 -0.73 21.55 -5.74
CA VAL A 884 -1.82 20.79 -5.12
C VAL A 884 -1.76 20.95 -3.61
N PHE A 885 -2.91 21.19 -3.00
CA PHE A 885 -3.06 21.26 -1.56
C PHE A 885 -3.99 20.15 -1.07
N GLY A 886 -3.62 19.55 0.05
CA GLY A 886 -4.52 18.82 0.93
C GLY A 886 -4.08 19.06 2.37
N HIS A 887 -5.01 19.07 3.32
CA HIS A 887 -4.66 19.27 4.72
C HIS A 887 -3.75 18.14 5.23
N HIS A 888 -4.10 16.87 4.96
CA HIS A 888 -3.28 15.72 5.34
C HIS A 888 -2.11 15.51 4.35
N PRO A 889 -0.87 15.31 4.84
CA PRO A 889 0.25 14.90 4.00
C PRO A 889 0.04 13.54 3.34
N THR A 890 0.64 13.33 2.16
CA THR A 890 0.79 11.97 1.60
C THR A 890 1.80 11.16 2.41
N ARG A 891 2.77 11.78 3.08
CA ARG A 891 3.77 11.14 3.94
C ARG A 891 3.98 11.96 5.20
N ASP A 892 3.80 11.35 6.37
CA ASP A 892 4.11 11.99 7.64
C ASP A 892 5.63 11.93 7.84
N PRO A 893 6.31 13.07 8.03
CA PRO A 893 7.74 13.07 8.31
C PRO A 893 8.09 12.55 9.70
N LEU A 894 7.10 12.34 10.58
CA LEU A 894 7.29 11.78 11.91
C LEU A 894 7.24 10.24 11.88
N PRO A 895 8.05 9.55 12.70
CA PRO A 895 8.06 8.09 12.76
C PRO A 895 6.72 7.44 13.08
N THR A 896 5.78 8.18 13.67
CA THR A 896 4.46 7.67 14.07
C THR A 896 3.51 7.47 12.90
N ASN A 897 3.72 8.16 11.78
CA ASN A 897 2.85 8.10 10.61
C ASN A 897 1.37 8.40 10.88
N ASN A 898 1.06 9.12 11.96
CA ASN A 898 -0.31 9.35 12.41
C ASN A 898 -1.02 10.48 11.66
N SER A 899 -0.24 11.32 10.96
CA SER A 899 -0.72 12.57 10.38
C SER A 899 -0.90 12.48 8.86
N GLN A 900 -0.57 11.37 8.23
CA GLN A 900 -0.72 11.21 6.79
C GLN A 900 -2.11 10.74 6.38
N LEU A 901 -2.38 10.77 5.08
CA LEU A 901 -3.57 10.12 4.50
C LEU A 901 -3.69 8.68 4.99
N SER A 902 -4.91 8.34 5.41
CA SER A 902 -5.22 7.05 6.04
C SER A 902 -5.15 5.87 5.07
N ASP A 903 -5.37 6.09 3.77
CA ASP A 903 -5.20 5.11 2.71
C ASP A 903 -3.84 5.35 2.00
N ARG A 904 -2.90 4.41 2.19
CA ARG A 904 -1.55 4.53 1.61
C ARG A 904 -1.52 4.42 0.09
N LYS A 905 -2.38 3.59 -0.49
CA LYS A 905 -2.47 3.46 -1.95
C LYS A 905 -3.07 4.72 -2.56
N GLU A 906 -4.00 5.37 -1.86
CA GLU A 906 -4.51 6.69 -2.28
C GLU A 906 -3.38 7.73 -2.30
N ALA A 907 -2.52 7.76 -1.26
CA ALA A 907 -1.35 8.63 -1.24
C ALA A 907 -0.38 8.34 -2.40
N GLU A 908 -0.05 7.07 -2.65
CA GLU A 908 0.79 6.64 -3.78
C GLU A 908 0.19 7.03 -5.14
N LEU A 909 -1.13 6.95 -5.31
CA LEU A 909 -1.81 7.37 -6.52
C LEU A 909 -1.62 8.86 -6.81
N ILE A 910 -1.74 9.71 -5.79
CA ILE A 910 -1.48 11.15 -5.90
C ILE A 910 -0.01 11.39 -6.25
N GLU A 911 0.90 10.66 -5.60
CA GLU A 911 2.34 10.77 -5.85
C GLU A 911 2.71 10.41 -7.29
N ASN A 912 2.13 9.32 -7.79
CA ASN A 912 2.28 8.87 -9.17
C ASN A 912 1.70 9.87 -10.16
N TRP A 913 0.51 10.41 -9.93
CA TRP A 913 -0.09 11.38 -10.86
C TRP A 913 0.69 12.69 -10.96
N LEU A 914 1.25 13.19 -9.86
CA LEU A 914 2.10 14.38 -9.90
C LEU A 914 3.42 14.10 -10.60
N THR A 915 4.00 12.91 -10.40
CA THR A 915 5.18 12.45 -11.12
C THR A 915 4.91 12.33 -12.62
N ASP A 916 3.81 11.67 -13.00
CA ASP A 916 3.36 11.48 -14.38
C ASP A 916 3.07 12.82 -15.04
N PHE A 917 2.43 13.76 -14.35
CA PHE A 917 2.22 15.12 -14.84
C PHE A 917 3.55 15.75 -15.27
N ARG A 918 4.61 15.65 -14.45
CA ARG A 918 5.93 16.19 -14.78
C ARG A 918 6.53 15.49 -15.99
N GLN A 919 6.35 14.17 -16.12
CA GLN A 919 6.84 13.40 -17.25
C GLN A 919 6.08 13.72 -18.55
N MET A 920 4.75 13.77 -18.50
CA MET A 920 3.87 14.04 -19.64
C MET A 920 4.01 15.46 -20.17
N SER A 921 4.24 16.42 -19.28
CA SER A 921 4.46 17.83 -19.61
C SER A 921 5.89 18.16 -20.01
N GLU A 922 6.77 17.14 -20.08
CA GLU A 922 8.20 17.25 -20.37
C GLU A 922 9.00 18.10 -19.34
N GLY A 923 8.43 18.39 -18.16
CA GLY A 923 9.15 19.03 -17.05
C GLY A 923 8.51 20.29 -16.47
N LYS A 924 7.17 20.47 -16.56
CA LYS A 924 6.47 21.52 -15.78
C LYS A 924 6.65 21.29 -14.28
N GLY A 925 6.58 22.37 -13.49
CA GLY A 925 6.70 22.28 -12.04
C GLY A 925 5.47 21.64 -11.39
N ALA A 926 5.67 20.83 -10.36
CA ALA A 926 4.62 20.31 -9.50
C ALA A 926 5.10 20.35 -8.05
N ILE A 927 4.19 20.60 -7.10
CA ILE A 927 4.43 20.53 -5.65
C ILE A 927 3.12 20.17 -4.94
N TYR A 928 3.21 19.37 -3.89
CA TYR A 928 2.11 19.11 -2.96
C TYR A 928 2.39 19.81 -1.62
N ILE A 929 1.42 20.53 -1.08
CA ILE A 929 1.54 21.30 0.17
C ILE A 929 0.47 20.84 1.15
N SER A 930 0.89 20.50 2.38
CA SER A 930 0.03 19.99 3.45
C SER A 930 0.34 20.59 4.82
N GLY A 931 -0.53 20.33 5.81
CA GLY A 931 -0.38 20.70 7.22
C GLY A 931 -0.43 19.47 8.14
N HIS A 932 -1.22 19.53 9.21
CA HIS A 932 -1.64 18.42 10.08
C HIS A 932 -0.55 17.75 10.94
N ALA A 933 0.65 17.49 10.41
CA ALA A 933 1.74 16.87 11.18
C ALA A 933 2.44 17.83 12.15
N HIS A 934 2.09 19.13 12.09
CA HIS A 934 2.64 20.22 12.91
C HIS A 934 4.18 20.28 12.94
N VAL A 935 4.82 19.90 11.86
CA VAL A 935 6.25 20.05 11.66
C VAL A 935 6.52 20.63 10.28
N ALA A 936 7.40 21.63 10.21
CA ALA A 936 7.86 22.13 8.93
C ALA A 936 8.82 21.09 8.31
N ASN A 937 8.45 20.50 7.18
CA ASN A 937 9.28 19.51 6.51
C ASN A 937 9.12 19.59 4.99
N LEU A 938 10.18 19.20 4.27
CA LEU A 938 10.15 19.05 2.82
C LEU A 938 10.86 17.76 2.45
N GLU A 939 10.17 16.91 1.71
CA GLU A 939 10.69 15.71 1.09
C GLU A 939 10.54 15.80 -0.44
N ARG A 940 11.39 15.13 -1.19
CA ARG A 940 11.19 14.93 -2.64
C ARG A 940 10.92 13.46 -2.91
N VAL A 941 9.78 13.19 -3.56
CA VAL A 941 9.35 11.86 -3.95
C VAL A 941 9.20 11.85 -5.46
N GLU A 942 10.02 11.02 -6.13
CA GLU A 942 9.93 10.80 -7.58
C GLU A 942 9.96 12.10 -8.40
N GLY A 943 10.77 13.06 -7.94
CA GLY A 943 10.97 14.37 -8.58
C GLY A 943 10.00 15.46 -8.13
N VAL A 944 8.97 15.15 -7.34
CA VAL A 944 7.98 16.12 -6.85
C VAL A 944 8.30 16.49 -5.40
N PRO A 945 8.40 17.77 -5.03
CA PRO A 945 8.49 18.19 -3.64
C PRO A 945 7.13 18.04 -2.92
N TYR A 946 7.17 17.49 -1.71
CA TYR A 946 6.05 17.38 -0.76
C TYR A 946 6.41 18.17 0.48
N MET A 947 5.66 19.23 0.76
CA MET A 947 5.95 20.15 1.84
C MET A 947 4.87 20.12 2.92
N VAL A 948 5.25 19.79 4.14
CA VAL A 948 4.43 20.02 5.33
C VAL A 948 4.75 21.42 5.87
N VAL A 949 3.75 22.29 5.95
CA VAL A 949 3.89 23.63 6.55
C VAL A 949 3.83 23.56 8.08
N GLY A 950 4.46 24.53 8.74
CA GLY A 950 4.45 24.59 10.21
C GLY A 950 3.06 24.96 10.77
N SER A 951 2.81 24.59 12.01
CA SER A 951 1.58 24.97 12.71
C SER A 951 1.63 26.43 13.17
N ALA A 952 0.53 27.16 13.03
CA ALA A 952 0.40 28.54 13.47
C ALA A 952 -0.40 28.71 14.78
N GLY A 953 -0.55 27.65 15.58
CA GLY A 953 -1.17 27.80 16.89
C GLY A 953 -1.21 26.54 17.75
N LYS A 954 -1.37 25.36 17.15
CA LYS A 954 -1.35 24.09 17.88
C LYS A 954 0.08 23.63 18.14
N ALA A 955 0.29 23.01 19.30
CA ALA A 955 1.61 22.56 19.71
C ALA A 955 2.23 21.61 18.66
N PRO A 956 3.50 21.82 18.28
CA PRO A 956 4.22 20.92 17.38
C PRO A 956 4.24 19.48 17.90
N TYR A 957 4.11 18.51 16.99
CA TYR A 957 4.18 17.08 17.33
C TYR A 957 5.61 16.54 17.29
N GLY A 958 6.49 17.13 16.47
CA GLY A 958 7.89 16.74 16.37
C GLY A 958 8.84 17.54 17.27
N SER A 959 10.09 17.09 17.32
CA SER A 959 11.14 17.77 18.07
C SER A 959 11.48 19.14 17.45
N PRO A 960 11.96 20.10 18.26
CA PRO A 960 12.47 21.39 17.76
C PRO A 960 13.54 21.29 16.66
N GLU A 961 14.38 20.25 16.72
CA GLU A 961 15.46 19.99 15.76
C GLU A 961 14.92 19.49 14.40
N SER A 962 13.74 18.86 14.38
CA SER A 962 13.12 18.24 13.21
C SER A 962 11.95 19.04 12.64
N GLY A 963 11.95 20.37 12.81
CA GLY A 963 10.90 21.24 12.28
C GLY A 963 9.70 21.48 13.21
N GLY A 964 9.77 21.01 14.47
CA GLY A 964 8.73 21.18 15.48
C GLY A 964 8.75 22.57 16.13
N PHE A 965 8.25 23.58 15.43
CA PHE A 965 8.11 24.96 15.92
C PHE A 965 6.91 25.65 15.26
N TYR A 966 6.42 26.74 15.86
CA TYR A 966 5.30 27.49 15.30
C TYR A 966 5.75 28.35 14.11
N ALA A 967 5.08 28.27 12.97
CA ALA A 967 5.43 29.03 11.78
C ALA A 967 4.26 29.24 10.83
N TRP A 968 4.46 30.14 9.89
CA TRP A 968 3.68 30.26 8.67
C TRP A 968 4.63 30.29 7.47
N ASN A 969 4.12 30.11 6.26
CA ASN A 969 4.97 29.90 5.08
C ASN A 969 4.66 30.93 4.00
N LEU A 970 5.72 31.51 3.43
CA LEU A 970 5.64 32.41 2.28
C LEU A 970 6.28 31.73 1.07
N PHE A 971 5.57 31.67 -0.04
CA PHE A 971 6.06 31.08 -1.29
C PHE A 971 6.29 32.16 -2.33
N GLY A 972 7.35 31.98 -3.13
CA GLY A 972 7.71 32.84 -4.25
C GLY A 972 7.85 32.04 -5.54
N VAL A 973 7.01 32.33 -6.52
CA VAL A 973 6.94 31.59 -7.79
C VAL A 973 7.53 32.42 -8.93
N ASP A 974 8.35 31.77 -9.75
CA ASP A 974 8.91 32.36 -10.98
C ASP A 974 7.79 32.52 -12.01
N PRO A 975 7.46 33.75 -12.44
CA PRO A 975 6.45 34.00 -13.48
C PRO A 975 6.93 33.63 -14.89
N THR A 976 8.18 33.22 -15.05
CA THR A 976 8.76 32.92 -16.37
C THR A 976 8.18 31.63 -16.95
N PRO A 977 7.68 31.64 -18.20
CA PRO A 977 7.22 30.43 -18.87
C PRO A 977 8.34 29.38 -19.01
N VAL A 978 7.98 28.10 -18.83
CA VAL A 978 8.86 26.97 -19.16
C VAL A 978 9.07 26.97 -20.69
N PRO A 979 10.32 26.84 -21.22
CA PRO A 979 10.55 26.81 -22.66
C PRO A 979 9.78 25.67 -23.34
N ASP A 980 9.33 25.88 -24.60
CA ASP A 980 8.55 24.93 -25.42
C ASP A 980 9.15 23.50 -25.57
N LYS A 981 10.39 23.29 -25.11
CA LYS A 981 11.08 22.00 -25.03
C LYS A 981 11.92 21.97 -23.76
N ALA A 982 11.33 21.58 -22.65
CA ALA A 982 12.05 21.29 -21.43
C ALA A 982 12.94 20.05 -21.65
N ALA A 983 14.13 20.05 -21.07
CA ALA A 983 15.12 18.98 -21.25
C ALA A 983 14.92 17.80 -20.29
N GLY A 984 13.65 17.44 -20.02
CA GLY A 984 13.21 16.45 -19.05
C GLY A 984 13.03 17.01 -17.63
N PRO A 985 12.23 16.35 -16.77
CA PRO A 985 12.00 16.75 -15.38
C PRO A 985 13.29 16.88 -14.55
N GLU A 986 14.34 16.16 -14.91
CA GLU A 986 15.69 16.22 -14.32
C GLU A 986 16.44 17.55 -14.59
N GLN A 987 16.00 18.32 -15.60
CA GLN A 987 16.56 19.63 -15.97
C GLN A 987 15.52 20.75 -15.81
N ALA A 988 14.40 20.50 -15.12
CA ALA A 988 13.34 21.48 -14.92
C ALA A 988 13.84 22.75 -14.22
N ALA A 989 14.77 22.62 -13.26
CA ALA A 989 15.40 23.76 -12.58
C ALA A 989 16.30 24.61 -13.52
N ASP A 990 16.84 24.02 -14.58
CA ASP A 990 17.67 24.74 -15.57
C ASP A 990 16.84 25.58 -16.56
N ASN A 991 15.51 25.39 -16.57
CA ASN A 991 14.58 26.11 -17.42
C ASN A 991 14.16 27.49 -16.85
N SER A 992 14.48 27.80 -15.59
CA SER A 992 14.22 29.11 -15.00
C SER A 992 15.17 30.18 -15.58
N LYS A 993 14.65 31.36 -15.93
CA LYS A 993 15.48 32.52 -16.27
C LYS A 993 16.16 33.13 -15.04
N VAL A 994 15.68 32.81 -13.84
CA VAL A 994 16.32 33.14 -12.56
C VAL A 994 17.44 32.11 -12.32
N LYS A 995 18.62 32.41 -12.89
CA LYS A 995 19.78 31.51 -12.90
C LYS A 995 20.05 30.83 -11.54
N GLY A 996 20.03 29.50 -11.53
CA GLY A 996 20.39 28.68 -10.37
C GLY A 996 19.28 28.59 -9.32
N SER A 997 18.00 28.70 -9.70
CA SER A 997 16.89 28.55 -8.78
C SER A 997 15.70 27.73 -9.31
N GLU A 998 15.04 27.01 -8.41
CA GLU A 998 13.78 26.29 -8.69
C GLU A 998 12.66 27.27 -9.08
N TRP A 999 11.65 26.78 -9.79
CA TRP A 999 10.47 27.56 -10.19
C TRP A 999 9.69 28.08 -8.96
N ILE A 1000 9.67 27.34 -7.85
CA ILE A 1000 9.10 27.75 -6.56
C ILE A 1000 10.15 27.78 -5.46
N ARG A 1001 10.05 28.74 -4.56
CA ARG A 1001 10.88 28.89 -3.35
C ARG A 1001 9.99 29.19 -2.15
N ALA A 1002 10.39 28.74 -0.97
CA ALA A 1002 9.66 28.96 0.27
C ALA A 1002 10.54 29.64 1.33
N GLU A 1003 9.92 30.50 2.13
CA GLU A 1003 10.42 30.93 3.42
C GLU A 1003 9.54 30.33 4.52
N VAL A 1004 10.14 29.51 5.38
CA VAL A 1004 9.49 29.02 6.60
C VAL A 1004 9.72 30.09 7.66
N ARG A 1005 8.66 30.83 8.02
CA ARG A 1005 8.72 32.04 8.87
C ARG A 1005 8.24 31.69 10.29
N PRO A 1006 9.16 31.46 11.26
CA PRO A 1006 8.74 31.11 12.61
C PRO A 1006 8.11 32.30 13.33
N LEU A 1007 7.13 32.04 14.20
CA LEU A 1007 6.51 33.03 15.08
C LEU A 1007 7.41 33.25 16.31
N LEU A 1008 8.28 34.26 16.25
CA LEU A 1008 9.35 34.46 17.23
C LEU A 1008 9.02 35.58 18.23
N GLU A 1009 9.27 35.33 19.52
CA GLU A 1009 9.31 36.38 20.54
C GLU A 1009 10.71 37.01 20.62
N SER A 1010 11.77 36.20 20.44
CA SER A 1010 13.15 36.68 20.38
C SER A 1010 14.08 35.69 19.68
N VAL A 1011 15.30 36.15 19.37
CA VAL A 1011 16.39 35.33 18.83
C VAL A 1011 17.62 35.47 19.72
N ILE A 1012 18.18 34.35 20.13
CA ILE A 1012 19.41 34.28 20.91
C ILE A 1012 20.54 33.84 19.99
N LEU A 1013 21.62 34.61 19.95
CA LEU A 1013 22.83 34.28 19.22
C LEU A 1013 23.90 33.83 20.22
N ASP A 1014 24.19 32.53 20.26
CA ASP A 1014 25.27 31.98 21.06
C ASP A 1014 26.59 32.15 20.30
N ALA A 1015 27.30 33.22 20.66
CA ALA A 1015 28.60 33.58 20.10
C ALA A 1015 29.56 34.04 21.21
N PRO A 1016 30.87 33.76 21.09
CA PRO A 1016 31.85 34.21 22.08
C PRO A 1016 32.04 35.73 21.99
N LYS A 1017 32.26 36.38 23.14
CA LYS A 1017 32.57 37.82 23.18
C LYS A 1017 34.01 38.15 22.72
N GLU A 1018 34.92 37.19 22.84
CA GLU A 1018 36.32 37.33 22.46
C GLU A 1018 36.84 36.05 21.77
N MET A 1019 37.70 36.21 20.78
CA MET A 1019 38.39 35.13 20.08
C MET A 1019 39.88 35.49 19.89
N LYS A 1020 40.74 34.50 19.69
CA LYS A 1020 42.14 34.71 19.26
C LYS A 1020 42.28 34.48 17.77
N VAL A 1021 43.25 35.15 17.15
CA VAL A 1021 43.62 34.85 15.76
C VAL A 1021 43.95 33.36 15.61
N GLY A 1022 43.24 32.68 14.70
CA GLY A 1022 43.35 31.24 14.45
C GLY A 1022 42.23 30.39 15.06
N ASP A 1023 41.45 30.93 16.00
CA ASP A 1023 40.33 30.22 16.61
C ASP A 1023 39.23 29.91 15.57
N ILE A 1024 38.59 28.75 15.75
CA ILE A 1024 37.40 28.31 15.02
C ILE A 1024 36.33 27.99 16.07
N VAL A 1025 35.16 28.59 15.95
CA VAL A 1025 34.03 28.38 16.86
C VAL A 1025 32.75 28.11 16.06
N LYS A 1026 31.96 27.12 16.45
CA LYS A 1026 30.62 26.89 15.87
C LYS A 1026 29.64 27.86 16.54
N LEU A 1027 28.99 28.71 15.76
CA LEU A 1027 27.96 29.62 16.26
C LEU A 1027 26.61 28.89 16.26
N ARG A 1028 25.75 29.23 17.22
CA ARG A 1028 24.37 28.71 17.27
C ARG A 1028 23.39 29.87 17.36
N ALA A 1029 22.28 29.76 16.65
CA ALA A 1029 21.16 30.68 16.79
C ALA A 1029 19.97 29.88 17.32
N ILE A 1030 19.27 30.44 18.30
CA ILE A 1030 18.15 29.79 18.99
C ILE A 1030 16.95 30.73 18.86
N GLY A 1031 15.85 30.22 18.35
CA GLY A 1031 14.57 30.91 18.29
C GLY A 1031 13.80 30.64 19.57
N HIS A 1032 13.21 31.68 20.14
CA HIS A 1032 12.35 31.58 21.32
C HIS A 1032 10.92 31.95 20.93
N GLN A 1033 9.96 31.09 21.26
CA GLN A 1033 8.55 31.27 20.95
C GLN A 1033 7.69 31.21 22.22
N GLN A 1034 6.42 31.54 22.06
CA GLN A 1034 5.44 31.46 23.14
C GLN A 1034 5.42 30.06 23.78
N GLY A 1035 5.31 30.02 25.11
CA GLY A 1035 5.28 28.78 25.87
C GLY A 1035 6.66 28.22 26.27
N GLU A 1036 7.69 29.07 26.22
CA GLU A 1036 9.09 28.71 26.52
C GLU A 1036 9.66 27.66 25.53
N LEU A 1037 9.12 27.62 24.31
CA LEU A 1037 9.61 26.74 23.25
C LEU A 1037 10.87 27.37 22.64
N GLU A 1038 12.00 26.70 22.83
CA GLU A 1038 13.27 27.01 22.18
C GLU A 1038 13.57 25.99 21.08
N PHE A 1039 14.05 26.47 19.93
CA PHE A 1039 14.43 25.62 18.81
C PHE A 1039 15.64 26.21 18.08
N PRO A 1040 16.47 25.37 17.43
CA PRO A 1040 17.60 25.88 16.68
C PRO A 1040 17.13 26.60 15.40
N LEU A 1041 17.65 27.80 15.17
CA LEU A 1041 17.34 28.57 13.95
C LEU A 1041 18.27 28.16 12.81
N HIS A 1042 17.91 27.05 12.17
CA HIS A 1042 18.44 26.56 10.90
C HIS A 1042 17.35 25.88 10.09
N TYR A 1043 17.69 25.36 8.90
CA TYR A 1043 16.80 24.55 8.09
C TYR A 1043 16.04 23.50 8.95
N PRO A 1044 14.71 23.39 8.85
CA PRO A 1044 13.85 23.98 7.83
C PRO A 1044 13.43 25.45 8.10
N ALA A 1045 13.68 26.02 9.28
CA ALA A 1045 13.41 27.45 9.52
C ALA A 1045 14.29 28.33 8.62
N SER A 1046 13.70 29.32 7.96
CA SER A 1046 14.47 30.26 7.13
C SER A 1046 15.25 31.23 8.01
N VAL A 1047 16.58 31.17 7.93
CA VAL A 1047 17.48 32.04 8.70
C VAL A 1047 18.46 32.78 7.79
N MET A 1048 18.75 34.03 8.13
CA MET A 1048 19.73 34.88 7.48
C MET A 1048 20.86 35.25 8.43
N TRP A 1049 22.08 34.91 8.04
CA TRP A 1049 23.30 35.33 8.70
C TRP A 1049 23.91 36.53 7.97
N GLY A 1050 24.28 37.55 8.73
CA GLY A 1050 24.99 38.73 8.28
C GLY A 1050 26.16 39.05 9.22
N ALA A 1051 27.03 39.96 8.80
CA ALA A 1051 28.14 40.40 9.63
C ALA A 1051 28.61 41.81 9.23
N SER A 1052 29.56 42.36 9.99
CA SER A 1052 30.27 43.59 9.59
C SER A 1052 31.08 43.38 8.30
N GLU A 1053 31.38 44.46 7.57
CA GLU A 1053 32.01 44.40 6.23
C GLU A 1053 33.37 43.68 6.19
N ASP A 1054 34.04 43.58 7.33
CA ASP A 1054 35.33 42.93 7.53
C ASP A 1054 35.21 41.42 7.80
N VAL A 1055 34.00 40.86 7.80
CA VAL A 1055 33.73 39.43 7.89
C VAL A 1055 33.14 38.93 6.58
N PHE A 1056 33.71 37.86 6.04
CA PHE A 1056 33.06 37.15 4.93
C PHE A 1056 32.01 36.19 5.50
N VAL A 1057 30.79 36.26 4.96
CA VAL A 1057 29.70 35.32 5.27
C VAL A 1057 29.32 34.57 4.00
N GLY A 1058 29.40 33.23 4.04
CA GLY A 1058 28.92 32.37 2.96
C GLY A 1058 29.64 31.03 2.87
N LYS A 1059 29.23 30.20 1.90
CA LYS A 1059 29.74 28.84 1.69
C LYS A 1059 30.38 28.61 0.31
N GLY A 1060 31.00 27.44 0.12
CA GLY A 1060 31.46 26.92 -1.18
C GLY A 1060 32.62 27.70 -1.85
N SER A 1061 32.56 27.86 -3.18
CA SER A 1061 33.69 28.44 -3.95
C SER A 1061 33.99 29.90 -3.61
N LYS A 1062 32.99 30.67 -3.15
CA LYS A 1062 33.17 32.05 -2.69
C LYS A 1062 33.94 32.08 -1.37
N LEU A 1063 33.63 31.16 -0.45
CA LEU A 1063 34.34 30.97 0.81
C LEU A 1063 35.82 30.64 0.57
N GLU A 1064 36.12 29.71 -0.33
CA GLU A 1064 37.51 29.36 -0.66
C GLU A 1064 38.31 30.51 -1.27
N LYS A 1065 37.65 31.37 -2.08
CA LYS A 1065 38.25 32.61 -2.57
C LYS A 1065 38.47 33.62 -1.45
N ALA A 1066 37.51 33.76 -0.52
CA ALA A 1066 37.63 34.66 0.63
C ALA A 1066 38.79 34.25 1.55
N LYS A 1067 38.91 32.96 1.87
CA LYS A 1067 40.02 32.37 2.65
C LYS A 1067 41.40 32.72 2.08
N LYS A 1068 41.52 32.82 0.75
CA LYS A 1068 42.78 33.15 0.05
C LYS A 1068 43.03 34.65 -0.13
N SER A 1069 42.02 35.49 0.09
CA SER A 1069 42.09 36.92 -0.25
C SER A 1069 42.87 37.78 0.76
N GLY A 1070 42.96 37.34 2.02
CA GLY A 1070 43.55 38.11 3.12
C GLY A 1070 42.82 39.42 3.46
N LYS A 1071 41.60 39.63 2.95
CA LYS A 1071 40.84 40.88 3.10
C LYS A 1071 39.99 40.95 4.37
N TYR A 1072 39.69 39.82 4.98
CA TYR A 1072 38.73 39.70 6.08
C TYR A 1072 39.43 39.45 7.40
N VAL A 1073 38.87 40.03 8.47
CA VAL A 1073 39.29 39.84 9.87
C VAL A 1073 38.79 38.48 10.38
N ALA A 1074 37.62 38.04 9.91
CA ALA A 1074 37.10 36.69 10.15
C ALA A 1074 36.33 36.15 8.94
N ILE A 1075 36.08 34.84 8.93
CA ILE A 1075 35.32 34.15 7.90
C ILE A 1075 34.29 33.26 8.60
N PHE A 1076 33.01 33.44 8.26
CA PHE A 1076 31.91 32.63 8.74
C PHE A 1076 31.38 31.75 7.61
N ASP A 1077 31.50 30.43 7.78
CA ASP A 1077 30.94 29.43 6.88
C ASP A 1077 29.47 29.18 7.26
N THR A 1078 28.56 29.60 6.40
CA THR A 1078 27.12 29.43 6.63
C THR A 1078 26.64 27.98 6.48
N GLY A 1079 27.47 27.07 5.93
CA GLY A 1079 27.16 25.64 5.88
C GLY A 1079 27.44 24.98 7.22
N THR A 1080 28.71 25.01 7.67
CA THR A 1080 29.13 24.36 8.93
C THR A 1080 28.79 25.18 10.19
N LYS A 1081 28.33 26.43 10.00
CA LYS A 1081 28.12 27.44 11.05
C LYS A 1081 29.41 27.75 11.83
N GLU A 1082 30.58 27.58 11.21
CA GLU A 1082 31.88 27.85 11.84
C GLU A 1082 32.38 29.27 11.52
N LEU A 1083 32.72 30.02 12.57
CA LEU A 1083 33.42 31.30 12.50
C LEU A 1083 34.91 31.10 12.77
N LYS A 1084 35.74 31.49 11.80
CA LYS A 1084 37.20 31.45 11.88
C LYS A 1084 37.80 32.85 11.98
N ALA A 1085 38.56 33.10 13.04
CA ALA A 1085 39.32 34.34 13.23
C ALA A 1085 40.64 34.33 12.43
N ILE A 1086 40.90 35.39 11.66
CA ILE A 1086 42.05 35.47 10.74
C ILE A 1086 43.02 36.60 11.12
N ALA A 1087 42.51 37.74 11.56
CA ALA A 1087 43.31 38.89 11.98
C ALA A 1087 42.69 39.56 13.20
N THR A 1088 43.46 40.42 13.86
CA THR A 1088 42.95 41.19 15.00
C THR A 1088 41.99 42.27 14.54
N GLY A 1089 40.89 42.47 15.29
CA GLY A 1089 39.86 43.44 14.95
C GLY A 1089 38.59 43.28 15.79
N GLU A 1090 37.64 44.19 15.61
CA GLU A 1090 36.29 44.08 16.18
C GLU A 1090 35.31 43.76 15.06
N ILE A 1091 34.60 42.65 15.18
CA ILE A 1091 33.59 42.21 14.21
C ILE A 1091 32.21 42.17 14.87
N SER A 1092 31.15 42.16 14.06
CA SER A 1092 29.81 41.82 14.53
C SER A 1092 29.21 40.72 13.68
N ILE A 1093 28.55 39.73 14.31
CA ILE A 1093 27.72 38.73 13.65
C ILE A 1093 26.26 39.07 13.94
N LYS A 1094 25.42 38.98 12.91
CA LYS A 1094 23.98 39.21 12.97
C LYS A 1094 23.27 37.96 12.50
N VAL A 1095 22.23 37.56 13.21
CA VAL A 1095 21.26 36.57 12.76
C VAL A 1095 19.88 37.23 12.66
N THR A 1096 19.14 36.91 11.61
CA THR A 1096 17.78 37.40 11.38
C THR A 1096 16.92 36.23 10.93
N SER A 1097 15.76 36.07 11.55
CA SER A 1097 14.74 35.13 11.13
C SER A 1097 13.38 35.82 11.26
N ASN A 1098 12.57 35.71 10.21
CA ASN A 1098 11.32 36.45 10.08
C ASN A 1098 11.50 37.96 10.36
N ASN A 1099 10.82 38.51 11.35
CA ASN A 1099 10.89 39.91 11.78
C ASN A 1099 11.83 40.16 12.98
N MET A 1100 12.52 39.13 13.48
CA MET A 1100 13.40 39.22 14.65
C MET A 1100 14.88 39.16 14.27
N GLU A 1101 15.72 39.89 15.00
CA GLU A 1101 17.17 39.90 14.81
C GLU A 1101 17.95 39.92 16.11
N SER A 1102 19.16 39.36 16.08
CA SER A 1102 20.13 39.40 17.17
C SER A 1102 21.51 39.71 16.62
N VAL A 1103 22.28 40.54 17.34
CA VAL A 1103 23.60 41.00 16.91
C VAL A 1103 24.59 40.86 18.07
N GLU A 1104 25.66 40.13 17.84
CA GLU A 1104 26.75 39.95 18.80
C GLU A 1104 28.04 40.58 18.29
N LYS A 1105 28.76 41.25 19.20
CA LYS A 1105 30.07 41.86 18.92
C LYS A 1105 31.18 40.97 19.46
N ILE A 1106 32.17 40.70 18.62
CA ILE A 1106 33.28 39.79 18.94
C ILE A 1106 34.60 40.54 18.76
N THR A 1107 35.43 40.53 19.80
CA THR A 1107 36.79 41.09 19.74
C THR A 1107 37.80 39.99 19.42
N ILE A 1108 38.53 40.11 18.30
CA ILE A 1108 39.58 39.18 17.91
C ILE A 1108 40.95 39.75 18.30
N LYS A 1109 41.69 39.03 19.15
CA LYS A 1109 42.96 39.43 19.76
C LYS A 1109 44.17 38.65 19.27
#